data_AF-A0AAW5BSG9-F1
#
_entry.id   AF-A0AAW5BSG9-F1
#
_cell.length_a   1.000
_cell.length_b   1.000
_cell.length_c   1.000
_cell.angle_alpha   90.00
_cell.angle_beta   90.00
_cell.angle_gamma   90.00
#
_symmetry.space_group_name_H-M   'P 1'
#
loop_
_entity.id
_entity.type
_entity.pdbx_description
1 polymer ?
#
loop_
_entity_poly.entity_id
_entity_poly.type
_entity_poly.pdbx_seq_one_letter_code
_entity_poly.pdbx_strand_id
1 'polypeptide(L)'
;MKGYPVIKGTSYTLAATPDMVIYNGTTQTTERVVNPDSGYLVELPEHLREYEDVLSYIPNQVYIGNASHEELGKTPFPYYDKKWNEPKEEGPFGCILPEDEFYGVMHICDVFELVMLEEGFARTVKDKLEKRGMFTQQQLEGLLKNNGPREELERLVREEHSEGLYIHRKELAGVVKRAHDVDVNLSAHVMLENLVSKASNVLSLIELKLKNGFNPDDVEYVIDCCEEACGDMNQRGGGNFAKASAEIAGYKNATGSDVRGFCAGPAHAMIHAAALVKSGTFKNVIVTAGGCTAKLGMNGKDHVKKGLPILEDCIAGFSVLVSEDDGIHPRIRTDIVGCHKIGTGSAPQMVISSLVAEPLEKAGLKFTDIDKYAPELQNPDITKPAGAGDVPEANYKMIAALAVMKKQIERADIPSFVKKHGMTGWAPTQGHIPSGVPYLGPLVKECMEGRTKRAMIVGKGSLFLGRMTNLFDGVSFVVEANEGNCTAGGVKDKRADAGDINTWEAKTGEVKAGEVRAERTQSALARAVSCCGAKVVFALEGSEHGREDMDLALDLAARKGIEVRVCDGPDAHKDMEEALASGDAQAAVTMHYPFPIGVSTVGKVITPAKGKPMYIANTTGTSDTDRVSALVRNAIAGIIAAKADGVPNPTVGIANIDGARACEKILKALKENGYDIRLAESARADKGVEMRGNDLLMGTADVVVMDSLTGNLMMKMFSSYTTGGQYEASGYGYGPGIGEDYDKLVMIVSRASGAPVVAGAMEYAASLIAGGWREVAAAEYAAARKAGLDTLLAKNAPAKQEEAGEAACPPKEVVTAAIPGIEVMDLDDAVRALWKEGIYAESGMGCTGPIVQMSQANLEKAAGILKKAGYID
;
A
#
# COMPACT_ATOMS: atom_id res chain seq x y z
N MET A 1 -14.87 16.44 10.11
CA MET A 1 -14.01 16.69 11.29
C MET A 1 -13.15 17.92 11.02
N LYS A 2 -13.04 18.85 11.97
CA LYS A 2 -12.28 20.10 11.82
C LYS A 2 -11.00 20.01 12.66
N GLY A 3 -9.99 19.29 12.19
CA GLY A 3 -8.69 19.16 12.89
C GLY A 3 -7.76 18.16 12.22
N TYR A 4 -6.46 18.25 12.52
CA TYR A 4 -5.47 17.24 12.17
C TYR A 4 -5.20 16.36 13.40
N PRO A 5 -5.04 15.03 13.25
CA PRO A 5 -4.63 14.16 14.35
C PRO A 5 -3.36 14.68 15.02
N VAL A 6 -3.20 14.42 16.31
CA VAL A 6 -2.06 14.88 17.11
C VAL A 6 -1.28 13.71 17.69
N ILE A 7 -0.01 13.96 18.01
CA ILE A 7 0.86 13.00 18.71
C ILE A 7 0.80 13.32 20.20
N LYS A 8 0.03 12.54 20.97
CA LYS A 8 -0.19 12.77 22.41
C LYS A 8 0.87 12.15 23.31
N GLY A 9 1.58 11.14 22.83
CA GLY A 9 2.56 10.45 23.64
C GLY A 9 3.50 9.59 22.82
N THR A 10 4.68 9.38 23.37
CA THR A 10 5.72 8.53 22.77
C THR A 10 6.42 7.73 23.85
N SER A 11 6.92 6.56 23.48
CA SER A 11 7.84 5.79 24.29
C SER A 11 8.91 5.08 23.46
N TYR A 12 10.06 4.82 24.07
CA TYR A 12 11.23 4.20 23.47
C TYR A 12 11.92 3.28 24.49
N THR A 13 12.16 2.02 24.13
CA THR A 13 12.81 1.05 25.01
C THR A 13 14.04 0.43 24.38
N LEU A 14 15.01 0.05 25.20
CA LEU A 14 16.22 -0.68 24.80
C LEU A 14 16.45 -1.85 25.75
N ALA A 15 16.59 -3.05 25.20
CA ALA A 15 17.15 -4.19 25.92
C ALA A 15 18.60 -4.37 25.45
N ALA A 16 19.56 -4.26 26.36
CA ALA A 16 20.95 -4.59 26.09
C ALA A 16 21.08 -6.12 26.04
N THR A 17 21.44 -6.68 24.89
CA THR A 17 21.43 -8.13 24.62
C THR A 17 22.75 -8.58 23.97
N PRO A 18 23.91 -8.40 24.64
CA PRO A 18 25.20 -8.77 24.09
C PRO A 18 25.32 -10.27 23.76
N ASP A 19 24.67 -11.16 24.51
CA ASP A 19 24.76 -12.59 24.26
C ASP A 19 23.89 -13.00 23.05
N MET A 20 22.71 -12.41 22.86
CA MET A 20 21.94 -12.58 21.62
C MET A 20 22.71 -12.17 20.36
N VAL A 21 23.66 -11.23 20.43
CA VAL A 21 24.54 -10.91 19.30
C VAL A 21 25.31 -12.15 18.86
N ILE A 22 25.86 -12.92 19.81
CA ILE A 22 26.61 -14.14 19.52
C ILE A 22 25.65 -15.17 18.94
N TYR A 23 24.55 -15.46 19.62
CA TYR A 23 23.76 -16.67 19.34
C TYR A 23 22.66 -16.48 18.30
N ASN A 24 22.12 -15.27 18.13
CA ASN A 24 20.89 -15.03 17.36
C ASN A 24 21.05 -14.01 16.23
N GLY A 25 22.11 -13.19 16.22
CA GLY A 25 22.39 -12.26 15.13
C GLY A 25 22.62 -12.97 13.78
N THR A 26 21.95 -12.54 12.71
CA THR A 26 22.02 -13.21 11.40
C THR A 26 23.45 -13.31 10.85
N THR A 27 24.27 -12.27 11.05
CA THR A 27 25.67 -12.26 10.60
C THR A 27 26.47 -13.37 11.30
N GLN A 28 26.25 -13.55 12.60
CA GLN A 28 26.98 -14.48 13.47
C GLN A 28 26.49 -15.91 13.26
N THR A 29 25.18 -16.12 13.18
CA THR A 29 24.60 -17.45 12.90
C THR A 29 24.98 -17.93 11.50
N THR A 30 24.92 -17.06 10.48
CA THR A 30 25.35 -17.40 9.13
C THR A 30 26.85 -17.71 9.08
N GLU A 31 27.70 -16.91 9.73
CA GLU A 31 29.14 -17.19 9.78
C GLU A 31 29.43 -18.51 10.49
N ARG A 32 28.70 -18.85 11.57
CA ARG A 32 28.88 -20.11 12.28
C ARG A 32 28.56 -21.32 11.41
N VAL A 33 27.54 -21.21 10.55
CA VAL A 33 27.17 -22.27 9.61
C VAL A 33 28.21 -22.42 8.49
N VAL A 34 28.74 -21.31 7.97
CA VAL A 34 29.64 -21.32 6.79
C VAL A 34 31.10 -21.52 7.19
N ASN A 35 31.56 -20.87 8.25
CA ASN A 35 32.95 -20.85 8.75
C ASN A 35 32.98 -20.88 10.30
N PRO A 36 32.70 -22.02 10.95
CA PRO A 36 32.58 -22.11 12.41
C PRO A 36 33.83 -21.66 13.16
N ASP A 37 35.02 -21.87 12.58
CA ASP A 37 36.32 -21.49 13.19
C ASP A 37 36.86 -20.15 12.66
N SER A 38 35.98 -19.28 12.13
CA SER A 38 36.42 -17.98 11.60
C SER A 38 37.06 -17.12 12.70
N GLY A 39 38.15 -16.41 12.36
CA GLY A 39 38.80 -15.48 13.30
C GLY A 39 37.83 -14.42 13.85
N TYR A 40 36.83 -14.02 13.04
CA TYR A 40 35.75 -13.14 13.49
C TYR A 40 34.97 -13.70 14.68
N LEU A 41 34.51 -14.96 14.62
CA LEU A 41 33.74 -15.56 15.72
C LEU A 41 34.57 -15.78 16.98
N VAL A 42 35.88 -16.00 16.82
CA VAL A 42 36.82 -16.14 17.93
C VAL A 42 37.04 -14.81 18.65
N GLU A 43 37.22 -13.72 17.91
CA GLU A 43 37.46 -12.38 18.46
C GLU A 43 36.17 -11.70 18.96
N LEU A 44 35.01 -11.99 18.34
CA LEU A 44 33.73 -11.32 18.63
C LEU A 44 33.40 -11.14 20.13
N PRO A 45 33.56 -12.14 21.03
CA PRO A 45 33.23 -11.97 22.44
C PRO A 45 34.09 -10.92 23.17
N GLU A 46 35.27 -10.59 22.65
CA GLU A 46 36.15 -9.54 23.21
C GLU A 46 35.68 -8.13 22.85
N HIS A 47 34.76 -8.01 21.88
CA HIS A 47 34.22 -6.75 21.39
C HIS A 47 32.81 -6.44 21.90
N LEU A 48 32.19 -7.33 22.68
CA LEU A 48 30.88 -7.06 23.28
C LEU A 48 31.01 -6.05 24.41
N ARG A 49 29.98 -5.22 24.57
CA ARG A 49 29.91 -4.22 25.64
C ARG A 49 29.26 -4.82 26.88
N GLU A 50 29.79 -4.42 28.04
CA GLU A 50 29.09 -4.65 29.30
C GLU A 50 27.91 -3.68 29.43
N TYR A 51 26.95 -4.02 30.29
CA TYR A 51 25.72 -3.25 30.46
C TYR A 51 26.00 -1.77 30.82
N GLU A 52 27.00 -1.50 31.66
CA GLU A 52 27.39 -0.14 32.04
C GLU A 52 27.92 0.69 30.87
N ASP A 53 28.56 0.04 29.89
CA ASP A 53 29.03 0.72 28.67
C ASP A 53 27.87 1.02 27.72
N VAL A 54 26.89 0.11 27.62
CA VAL A 54 25.63 0.36 26.90
C VAL A 54 24.84 1.51 27.54
N LEU A 55 24.76 1.53 28.87
CA LEU A 55 24.04 2.54 29.64
C LEU A 55 24.72 3.92 29.54
N SER A 56 26.05 3.96 29.58
CA SER A 56 26.83 5.20 29.46
C SER A 56 27.03 5.69 28.03
N TYR A 57 26.49 4.99 27.03
CA TYR A 57 26.58 5.39 25.64
C TYR A 57 25.59 6.52 25.31
N ILE A 58 26.10 7.71 24.96
CA ILE A 58 25.26 8.90 24.74
C ILE A 58 24.14 8.71 23.71
N PRO A 59 24.30 8.01 22.56
CA PRO A 59 23.18 7.77 21.64
C PRO A 59 22.01 7.01 22.29
N ASN A 60 22.30 6.05 23.18
CA ASN A 60 21.26 5.33 23.93
C ASN A 60 20.53 6.26 24.91
N GLN A 61 21.27 7.15 25.57
CA GLN A 61 20.69 8.17 26.45
C GLN A 61 19.85 9.22 25.68
N VAL A 62 20.20 9.52 24.43
CA VAL A 62 19.34 10.32 23.54
C VAL A 62 18.06 9.57 23.17
N TYR A 63 18.17 8.27 22.88
CA TYR A 63 17.03 7.43 22.49
C TYR A 63 15.92 7.41 23.57
N ILE A 64 16.30 7.27 24.85
CA ILE A 64 15.33 7.30 25.97
C ILE A 64 15.05 8.71 26.53
N GLY A 65 15.70 9.75 25.99
CA GLY A 65 15.40 11.16 26.27
C GLY A 65 16.15 11.81 27.44
N ASN A 66 17.17 11.15 28.00
CA ASN A 66 18.01 11.72 29.07
C ASN A 66 19.00 12.76 28.54
N ALA A 67 19.46 12.59 27.29
CA ALA A 67 20.25 13.57 26.57
C ALA A 67 19.48 14.08 25.33
N SER A 68 19.77 15.29 24.88
CA SER A 68 19.22 15.86 23.65
C SER A 68 20.08 15.53 22.43
N HIS A 69 19.46 15.52 21.24
CA HIS A 69 20.21 15.38 19.97
C HIS A 69 21.21 16.54 19.75
N GLU A 70 20.98 17.71 20.35
CA GLU A 70 21.90 18.84 20.31
C GLU A 70 23.15 18.60 21.15
N GLU A 71 23.02 17.96 22.31
CA GLU A 71 24.16 17.54 23.13
C GLU A 71 24.99 16.48 22.41
N LEU A 72 24.33 15.50 21.79
CA LEU A 72 25.01 14.53 20.93
C LEU A 72 25.78 15.21 19.79
N GLY A 73 25.17 16.20 19.11
CA GLY A 73 25.83 16.96 18.06
C GLY A 73 27.01 17.82 18.53
N LYS A 74 27.12 18.12 19.84
CA LYS A 74 28.26 18.82 20.45
C LYS A 74 29.35 17.86 20.94
N THR A 75 29.00 16.59 21.19
CA THR A 75 29.96 15.57 21.56
C THR A 75 30.91 15.28 20.40
N PRO A 76 32.24 15.29 20.61
CA PRO A 76 33.18 14.94 19.56
C PRO A 76 33.03 13.48 19.13
N PHE A 77 32.92 13.23 17.83
CA PHE A 77 32.93 11.89 17.23
C PHE A 77 34.34 11.25 17.32
N PRO A 78 34.49 9.91 17.48
CA PRO A 78 33.43 8.89 17.65
C PRO A 78 32.75 8.95 19.01
N TYR A 79 31.61 8.31 19.22
CA TYR A 79 30.92 8.36 20.52
C TYR A 79 31.22 7.13 21.40
N TYR A 80 31.52 5.98 20.78
CA TYR A 80 31.70 4.70 21.48
C TYR A 80 32.87 4.67 22.48
N ASP A 81 33.83 5.60 22.34
CA ASP A 81 34.99 5.73 23.22
C ASP A 81 34.76 6.72 24.38
N LYS A 82 33.54 7.25 24.52
CA LYS A 82 33.17 8.26 25.52
C LYS A 82 32.05 7.74 26.41
N LYS A 83 32.13 8.09 27.69
CA LYS A 83 31.07 7.82 28.67
C LYS A 83 30.27 9.09 28.93
N TRP A 84 28.96 8.99 28.85
CA TRP A 84 28.04 10.03 29.28
C TRP A 84 28.12 10.21 30.80
N ASN A 85 28.08 11.46 31.26
CA ASN A 85 28.39 11.78 32.66
C ASN A 85 27.24 11.47 33.63
N GLU A 86 26.00 11.39 33.14
CA GLU A 86 24.81 11.13 33.96
C GLU A 86 23.94 10.02 33.36
N PRO A 87 24.47 8.79 33.21
CA PRO A 87 23.73 7.71 32.60
C PRO A 87 22.65 7.18 33.55
N LYS A 88 21.42 7.01 33.05
CA LYS A 88 20.29 6.48 33.81
C LYS A 88 19.58 5.41 33.00
N GLU A 89 19.05 4.41 33.70
CA GLU A 89 18.22 3.38 33.09
C GLU A 89 16.88 3.94 32.65
N GLU A 90 16.30 4.81 33.48
CA GLU A 90 15.04 5.49 33.22
C GLU A 90 15.27 6.85 32.56
N GLY A 91 14.45 7.14 31.55
CA GLY A 91 14.38 8.42 30.88
C GLY A 91 12.95 8.93 30.72
N PRO A 92 12.78 10.16 30.23
CA PRO A 92 11.47 10.76 29.97
C PRO A 92 10.64 9.99 28.94
N PHE A 93 11.30 9.33 27.99
CA PHE A 93 10.61 8.59 26.92
C PHE A 93 10.60 7.08 27.14
N GLY A 94 11.30 6.53 28.14
CA GLY A 94 11.27 5.09 28.41
C GLY A 94 12.53 4.65 29.14
N CYS A 95 13.01 3.44 28.86
CA CYS A 95 14.02 2.81 29.69
C CYS A 95 15.01 1.92 28.92
N ILE A 96 16.15 1.64 29.58
CA ILE A 96 17.14 0.64 29.19
C ILE A 96 17.08 -0.51 30.21
N LEU A 97 17.01 -1.75 29.74
CA LEU A 97 17.02 -2.95 30.58
C LEU A 97 18.19 -3.88 30.20
N PRO A 98 18.73 -4.65 31.18
CA PRO A 98 19.71 -5.69 30.91
C PRO A 98 19.08 -6.95 30.29
N GLU A 99 19.92 -7.80 29.69
CA GLU A 99 19.53 -9.00 28.95
C GLU A 99 18.73 -10.01 29.78
N ASP A 100 19.11 -10.16 31.05
CA ASP A 100 18.48 -11.12 31.95
C ASP A 100 17.03 -10.74 32.30
N GLU A 101 16.79 -9.46 32.56
CA GLU A 101 15.44 -8.92 32.70
C GLU A 101 14.64 -9.09 31.41
N PHE A 102 15.28 -8.88 30.25
CA PHE A 102 14.62 -9.05 28.95
C PHE A 102 14.19 -10.50 28.68
N TYR A 103 14.97 -11.50 29.08
CA TYR A 103 14.54 -12.91 29.03
C TYR A 103 13.31 -13.18 29.90
N GLY A 104 13.21 -12.52 31.05
CA GLY A 104 11.98 -12.56 31.86
C GLY A 104 10.77 -11.97 31.13
N VAL A 105 10.96 -10.86 30.42
CA VAL A 105 9.89 -10.26 29.61
C VAL A 105 9.47 -11.21 28.47
N MET A 106 10.43 -11.86 27.80
CA MET A 106 10.13 -12.88 26.78
C MET A 106 9.27 -14.00 27.35
N HIS A 107 9.60 -14.51 28.53
CA HIS A 107 8.80 -15.53 29.20
C HIS A 107 7.40 -15.02 29.58
N ILE A 108 7.25 -13.77 30.05
CA ILE A 108 5.92 -13.19 30.32
C ILE A 108 5.08 -13.07 29.03
N CYS A 109 5.73 -12.76 27.91
CA CYS A 109 5.06 -12.57 26.62
C CYS A 109 4.67 -13.88 25.94
N ASP A 110 5.22 -15.00 26.38
CA ASP A 110 4.95 -16.30 25.82
C ASP A 110 3.68 -16.93 26.42
N VAL A 111 2.64 -17.01 25.60
CA VAL A 111 1.34 -17.58 25.97
C VAL A 111 1.23 -19.07 25.60
N PHE A 112 2.25 -19.63 24.94
CA PHE A 112 2.28 -21.01 24.46
C PHE A 112 3.31 -21.89 25.19
N GLU A 113 3.94 -21.37 26.25
CA GLU A 113 4.87 -22.11 27.12
C GLU A 113 6.06 -22.72 26.36
N LEU A 114 6.54 -22.01 25.35
CA LEU A 114 7.73 -22.29 24.54
C LEU A 114 9.03 -21.85 25.22
N VAL A 115 9.00 -20.77 25.99
CA VAL A 115 10.13 -20.27 26.79
C VAL A 115 10.21 -21.05 28.09
N MET A 116 11.37 -21.61 28.37
CA MET A 116 11.65 -22.31 29.63
C MET A 116 12.96 -21.77 30.20
N LEU A 117 12.91 -21.19 31.40
CA LEU A 117 14.10 -20.65 32.08
C LEU A 117 14.63 -21.65 33.12
N GLU A 118 15.89 -21.44 33.53
CA GLU A 118 16.45 -22.11 34.70
C GLU A 118 15.73 -21.61 35.98
N GLU A 119 15.39 -22.51 36.90
CA GLU A 119 14.54 -22.18 38.06
C GLU A 119 15.11 -21.08 38.97
N GLY A 120 16.41 -21.11 39.25
CA GLY A 120 17.08 -20.08 40.05
C GLY A 120 17.15 -18.73 39.33
N PHE A 121 17.42 -18.77 38.02
CA PHE A 121 17.41 -17.61 37.14
C PHE A 121 16.04 -16.95 37.08
N ALA A 122 14.97 -17.73 36.87
CA ALA A 122 13.59 -17.25 36.82
C ALA A 122 13.17 -16.52 38.10
N ARG A 123 13.55 -17.04 39.28
CA ARG A 123 13.32 -16.36 40.58
C ARG A 123 14.05 -15.03 40.67
N THR A 124 15.31 -15.01 40.27
CA THR A 124 16.13 -13.80 40.29
C THR A 124 15.56 -12.71 39.38
N VAL A 125 15.16 -13.09 38.16
CA VAL A 125 14.59 -12.15 37.18
C VAL A 125 13.21 -11.65 37.62
N LYS A 126 12.37 -12.52 38.20
CA LYS A 126 11.09 -12.10 38.81
C LYS A 126 11.32 -10.99 39.84
N ASP A 127 12.27 -11.17 40.77
CA ASP A 127 12.54 -10.18 41.82
C ASP A 127 13.07 -8.84 41.26
N LYS A 128 13.76 -8.86 40.11
CA LYS A 128 14.18 -7.66 39.39
C LYS A 128 13.00 -6.96 38.72
N LEU A 129 12.18 -7.70 37.96
CA LEU A 129 11.01 -7.16 37.25
C LEU A 129 9.92 -6.66 38.20
N GLU A 130 9.77 -7.26 39.39
CA GLU A 130 8.87 -6.79 40.43
C GLU A 130 9.24 -5.38 40.92
N LYS A 131 10.55 -5.07 41.02
CA LYS A 131 11.04 -3.74 41.42
C LYS A 131 10.82 -2.68 40.33
N ARG A 132 10.76 -3.08 39.05
CA ARG A 132 10.48 -2.18 37.92
C ARG A 132 9.03 -1.68 37.93
N GLY A 133 8.09 -2.46 38.50
CA GLY A 133 6.67 -2.08 38.58
C GLY A 133 5.95 -2.03 37.23
N MET A 134 6.47 -2.74 36.21
CA MET A 134 5.94 -2.74 34.84
C MET A 134 4.83 -3.79 34.62
N PHE A 135 4.87 -4.89 35.36
CA PHE A 135 4.02 -6.06 35.16
C PHE A 135 3.06 -6.29 36.32
N THR A 136 1.95 -6.96 36.03
CA THR A 136 0.99 -7.36 37.07
C THR A 136 1.54 -8.50 37.92
N GLN A 137 1.02 -8.64 39.15
CA GLN A 137 1.40 -9.74 40.03
C GLN A 137 1.16 -11.12 39.38
N GLN A 138 0.07 -11.27 38.63
CA GLN A 138 -0.24 -12.51 37.91
C GLN A 138 0.82 -12.85 36.85
N GLN A 139 1.31 -11.85 36.11
CA GLN A 139 2.38 -12.05 35.12
C GLN A 139 3.70 -12.42 35.81
N LEU A 140 4.04 -11.75 36.91
CA LEU A 140 5.24 -12.04 37.70
C LEU A 140 5.22 -13.43 38.35
N GLU A 141 4.05 -13.91 38.79
CA GLU A 141 3.90 -15.27 39.29
C GLU A 141 3.95 -16.32 38.17
N GLY A 142 3.48 -15.96 36.97
CA GLY A 142 3.59 -16.78 35.76
C GLY A 142 5.03 -17.12 35.39
N LEU A 143 5.98 -16.21 35.65
CA LEU A 143 7.42 -16.43 35.43
C LEU A 143 8.01 -17.63 36.15
N LEU A 144 7.36 -18.13 37.21
CA LEU A 144 7.85 -19.27 37.98
C LEU A 144 7.28 -20.62 37.49
N LYS A 145 6.44 -20.60 36.46
CA LYS A 145 5.83 -21.79 35.86
C LYS A 145 6.64 -22.25 34.65
N ASN A 146 6.54 -23.53 34.31
CA ASN A 146 7.14 -24.12 33.08
C ASN A 146 8.65 -23.90 32.92
N ASN A 147 9.36 -23.81 34.05
CA ASN A 147 10.82 -23.75 34.14
C ASN A 147 11.41 -25.14 34.43
N GLY A 148 12.71 -25.29 34.22
CA GLY A 148 13.38 -26.58 34.42
C GLY A 148 14.81 -26.46 34.95
N PRO A 149 15.39 -27.56 35.46
CA PRO A 149 16.79 -27.59 35.87
C PRO A 149 17.72 -27.49 34.66
N ARG A 150 18.96 -27.05 34.87
CA ARG A 150 19.96 -26.84 33.81
C ARG A 150 20.17 -28.07 32.94
N GLU A 151 20.18 -29.28 33.53
CA GLU A 151 20.37 -30.53 32.79
C GLU A 151 19.25 -30.77 31.75
N GLU A 152 18.02 -30.36 32.06
CA GLU A 152 16.89 -30.50 31.15
C GLU A 152 16.98 -29.48 30.01
N LEU A 153 17.38 -28.24 30.31
CA LEU A 153 17.62 -27.22 29.29
C LEU A 153 18.71 -27.66 28.30
N GLU A 154 19.80 -28.22 28.81
CA GLU A 154 20.88 -28.78 27.98
C GLU A 154 20.39 -29.95 27.12
N ARG A 155 19.52 -30.81 27.66
CA ARG A 155 18.87 -31.89 26.90
C ARG A 155 18.04 -31.31 25.74
N LEU A 156 17.21 -30.31 25.99
CA LEU A 156 16.35 -29.67 24.98
C LEU A 156 17.14 -29.02 23.84
N VAL A 157 18.28 -28.40 24.15
CA VAL A 157 19.17 -27.84 23.11
C VAL A 157 19.80 -28.94 22.27
N ARG A 158 20.37 -29.98 22.90
CA ARG A 158 21.12 -31.03 22.18
C ARG A 158 20.22 -32.00 21.42
N GLU A 159 19.11 -32.41 22.02
CA GLU A 159 18.27 -33.52 21.54
C GLU A 159 17.01 -33.05 20.83
N GLU A 160 16.45 -31.89 21.21
CA GLU A 160 15.19 -31.38 20.66
C GLU A 160 15.36 -30.12 19.79
N HIS A 161 16.60 -29.66 19.60
CA HIS A 161 16.95 -28.50 18.77
C HIS A 161 16.22 -27.22 19.20
N SER A 162 16.07 -27.02 20.52
CA SER A 162 15.60 -25.75 21.08
C SER A 162 16.71 -24.70 20.97
N GLU A 163 16.32 -23.43 20.82
CA GLU A 163 17.28 -22.32 20.83
C GLU A 163 17.68 -22.00 22.26
N GLY A 164 18.98 -21.94 22.54
CA GLY A 164 19.48 -21.58 23.87
C GLY A 164 19.42 -20.07 24.11
N LEU A 165 19.01 -19.68 25.32
CA LEU A 165 19.11 -18.33 25.85
C LEU A 165 20.31 -18.28 26.77
N TYR A 166 21.31 -17.47 26.43
CA TYR A 166 22.60 -17.45 27.10
C TYR A 166 22.83 -16.12 27.80
N ILE A 167 23.48 -16.18 28.96
CA ILE A 167 24.03 -15.04 29.67
C ILE A 167 25.52 -15.25 29.90
N HIS A 168 26.26 -14.18 30.14
CA HIS A 168 27.69 -14.24 30.45
C HIS A 168 28.46 -15.08 29.41
N ARG A 169 28.11 -14.90 28.12
CA ARG A 169 28.70 -15.53 26.93
C ARG A 169 28.37 -17.00 26.71
N LYS A 170 28.19 -17.80 27.76
CA LYS A 170 28.08 -19.27 27.64
C LYS A 170 27.14 -19.92 28.64
N GLU A 171 26.70 -19.20 29.67
CA GLU A 171 25.84 -19.77 30.69
C GLU A 171 24.41 -19.89 30.15
N LEU A 172 23.88 -21.11 30.09
CA LEU A 172 22.53 -21.37 29.63
C LEU A 172 21.52 -20.94 30.72
N ALA A 173 20.78 -19.87 30.44
CA ALA A 173 19.76 -19.29 31.31
C ALA A 173 18.35 -19.79 30.99
N GLY A 174 18.14 -20.27 29.76
CA GLY A 174 16.84 -20.78 29.31
C GLY A 174 16.89 -21.31 27.89
N VAL A 175 15.74 -21.70 27.37
CA VAL A 175 15.56 -22.13 25.98
C VAL A 175 14.25 -21.60 25.40
N VAL A 176 14.19 -21.53 24.07
CA VAL A 176 12.95 -21.38 23.30
C VAL A 176 12.73 -22.66 22.50
N LYS A 177 11.61 -23.34 22.77
CA LYS A 177 11.21 -24.55 22.05
C LYS A 177 10.59 -24.21 20.70
N ARG A 178 10.62 -25.16 19.76
CA ARG A 178 9.82 -25.07 18.53
C ARG A 178 8.33 -25.17 18.86
N ALA A 179 7.51 -24.44 18.13
CA ALA A 179 6.05 -24.51 18.24
C ALA A 179 5.43 -25.60 17.35
N HIS A 180 6.20 -26.14 16.40
CA HIS A 180 5.77 -27.24 15.54
C HIS A 180 6.96 -28.09 15.08
N ASP A 181 6.75 -29.38 14.86
CA ASP A 181 7.84 -30.33 14.53
C ASP A 181 8.40 -30.17 13.11
N VAL A 182 7.57 -29.72 12.17
CA VAL A 182 7.93 -29.67 10.74
C VAL A 182 7.76 -28.31 10.09
N ASP A 183 7.10 -27.36 10.76
CA ASP A 183 6.87 -26.04 10.19
C ASP A 183 8.08 -25.15 10.45
N VAL A 184 8.79 -24.80 9.38
CA VAL A 184 9.97 -23.93 9.47
C VAL A 184 9.64 -22.54 10.02
N ASN A 185 8.42 -22.04 9.80
CA ASN A 185 7.96 -20.75 10.32
C ASN A 185 7.59 -20.80 11.81
N LEU A 186 7.54 -22.01 12.39
CA LEU A 186 7.30 -22.27 13.81
C LEU A 186 8.49 -23.03 14.45
N SER A 187 9.65 -22.96 13.80
CA SER A 187 10.91 -23.48 14.34
C SER A 187 11.34 -22.69 15.59
N ALA A 188 12.18 -23.28 16.44
CA ALA A 188 12.68 -22.63 17.65
C ALA A 188 13.34 -21.27 17.35
N HIS A 189 14.10 -21.18 16.26
CA HIS A 189 14.71 -19.95 15.76
C HIS A 189 13.66 -18.87 15.49
N VAL A 190 12.68 -19.15 14.63
CA VAL A 190 11.64 -18.18 14.25
C VAL A 190 10.77 -17.80 15.45
N MET A 191 10.49 -18.74 16.35
CA MET A 191 9.76 -18.45 17.58
C MET A 191 10.55 -17.53 18.52
N LEU A 192 11.87 -17.68 18.61
CA LEU A 192 12.73 -16.77 19.36
C LEU A 192 12.69 -15.36 18.77
N GLU A 193 12.82 -15.20 17.44
CA GLU A 193 12.77 -13.88 16.79
C GLU A 193 11.42 -13.20 17.02
N ASN A 194 10.33 -13.95 16.85
CA ASN A 194 8.96 -13.47 17.11
C ASN A 194 8.79 -13.04 18.58
N LEU A 195 9.30 -13.82 19.53
CA LEU A 195 9.20 -13.50 20.96
C LEU A 195 10.04 -12.29 21.35
N VAL A 196 11.23 -12.12 20.77
CA VAL A 196 12.07 -10.92 20.97
C VAL A 196 11.37 -9.67 20.45
N SER A 197 10.78 -9.74 19.25
CA SER A 197 10.01 -8.61 18.69
C SER A 197 8.77 -8.30 19.53
N LYS A 198 8.01 -9.32 19.94
CA LYS A 198 6.86 -9.16 20.84
C LYS A 198 7.26 -8.56 22.19
N ALA A 199 8.29 -9.08 22.84
CA ALA A 199 8.72 -8.65 24.18
C ALA A 199 9.18 -7.20 24.21
N SER A 200 10.01 -6.80 23.23
CA SER A 200 10.47 -5.41 23.13
C SER A 200 9.34 -4.44 22.79
N ASN A 201 8.36 -4.86 21.99
CA ASN A 201 7.15 -4.11 21.70
C ASN A 201 6.25 -3.94 22.95
N VAL A 202 6.05 -5.01 23.72
CA VAL A 202 5.30 -4.98 24.99
C VAL A 202 5.92 -3.99 25.98
N LEU A 203 7.24 -3.95 26.09
CA LEU A 203 7.93 -2.96 26.92
C LEU A 203 7.63 -1.53 26.48
N SER A 204 7.74 -1.24 25.17
CA SER A 204 7.41 0.09 24.65
C SER A 204 5.96 0.48 24.92
N LEU A 205 5.02 -0.44 24.77
CA LEU A 205 3.60 -0.22 25.08
C LEU A 205 3.38 0.05 26.57
N ILE A 206 4.04 -0.70 27.47
CA ILE A 206 3.95 -0.46 28.91
C ILE A 206 4.54 0.91 29.27
N GLU A 207 5.70 1.27 28.72
CA GLU A 207 6.30 2.59 28.93
C GLU A 207 5.40 3.72 28.43
N LEU A 208 4.70 3.52 27.30
CA LEU A 208 3.81 4.53 26.74
C LEU A 208 2.75 4.95 27.76
N LYS A 209 2.06 4.00 28.40
CA LYS A 209 1.05 4.30 29.43
C LYS A 209 1.67 4.85 30.72
N LEU A 210 2.85 4.38 31.13
CA LEU A 210 3.52 4.85 32.35
C LEU A 210 3.99 6.30 32.24
N LYS A 211 4.47 6.72 31.06
CA LYS A 211 5.09 8.04 30.86
C LYS A 211 4.12 9.13 30.39
N ASN A 212 2.98 8.78 29.79
CA ASN A 212 2.12 9.76 29.08
C ASN A 212 0.72 9.98 29.68
N GLY A 213 0.36 9.32 30.79
CA GLY A 213 -0.81 9.71 31.61
C GLY A 213 -2.17 9.64 30.92
N PHE A 214 -2.43 8.60 30.11
CA PHE A 214 -3.73 8.32 29.50
C PHE A 214 -4.29 6.97 29.97
N ASN A 215 -5.59 6.76 29.79
CA ASN A 215 -6.23 5.48 30.09
C ASN A 215 -5.99 4.47 28.94
N PRO A 216 -5.32 3.33 29.17
CA PRO A 216 -5.09 2.32 28.13
C PRO A 216 -6.38 1.77 27.52
N ASP A 217 -7.48 1.73 28.29
CA ASP A 217 -8.77 1.24 27.82
C ASP A 217 -9.46 2.21 26.82
N ASP A 218 -8.96 3.44 26.68
CA ASP A 218 -9.46 4.40 25.69
C ASP A 218 -8.83 4.20 24.30
N VAL A 219 -7.86 3.27 24.17
CA VAL A 219 -7.23 2.94 22.89
C VAL A 219 -8.06 1.90 22.16
N GLU A 220 -8.41 2.20 20.92
CA GLU A 220 -9.30 1.37 20.10
C GLU A 220 -8.54 0.57 19.03
N TYR A 221 -7.36 1.05 18.63
CA TYR A 221 -6.58 0.42 17.56
C TYR A 221 -5.07 0.47 17.82
N VAL A 222 -4.37 -0.61 17.51
CA VAL A 222 -2.90 -0.70 17.54
C VAL A 222 -2.40 -1.13 16.16
N ILE A 223 -1.38 -0.43 15.67
CA ILE A 223 -0.67 -0.74 14.44
C ILE A 223 0.75 -1.15 14.80
N ASP A 224 1.10 -2.39 14.53
CA ASP A 224 2.49 -2.84 14.63
C ASP A 224 3.23 -2.59 13.33
N CYS A 225 4.49 -2.17 13.41
CA CYS A 225 5.32 -1.91 12.24
C CYS A 225 6.74 -2.46 12.35
N CYS A 226 6.94 -3.55 13.10
CA CYS A 226 8.21 -4.24 13.14
C CYS A 226 8.55 -4.90 11.79
N GLU A 227 9.79 -5.40 11.67
CA GLU A 227 10.24 -6.09 10.45
C GLU A 227 9.85 -7.57 10.42
N GLU A 228 9.40 -8.13 11.54
CA GLU A 228 9.07 -9.55 11.66
C GLU A 228 7.68 -9.90 11.12
N ALA A 229 7.57 -11.09 10.53
CA ALA A 229 6.32 -11.63 10.00
C ALA A 229 5.99 -12.94 10.70
N CYS A 230 5.06 -12.90 11.66
CA CYS A 230 4.63 -14.10 12.37
C CYS A 230 3.50 -14.81 11.61
N GLY A 231 3.48 -16.13 11.66
CA GLY A 231 2.51 -16.97 10.95
C GLY A 231 3.04 -18.37 10.73
N ASP A 232 2.19 -19.25 10.24
CA ASP A 232 2.55 -20.65 9.95
C ASP A 232 2.84 -20.85 8.44
N MET A 233 3.08 -22.10 8.04
CA MET A 233 3.30 -22.47 6.65
C MET A 233 2.14 -22.16 5.71
N ASN A 234 0.90 -22.07 6.22
CA ASN A 234 -0.30 -21.80 5.44
C ASN A 234 -0.50 -20.30 5.23
N GLN A 235 -0.11 -19.48 6.22
CA GLN A 235 -0.26 -18.03 6.16
C GLN A 235 0.92 -17.30 6.84
N ARG A 236 2.05 -17.25 6.13
CA ARG A 236 3.24 -16.50 6.56
C ARG A 236 2.91 -15.01 6.68
N GLY A 237 3.16 -14.41 7.84
CA GLY A 237 2.78 -13.02 8.11
C GLY A 237 1.29 -12.78 8.34
N GLY A 238 0.48 -13.84 8.51
CA GLY A 238 -0.93 -13.75 8.89
C GLY A 238 -1.17 -13.60 10.39
N GLY A 239 -0.14 -13.82 11.21
CA GLY A 239 -0.17 -13.51 12.64
C GLY A 239 -0.17 -12.00 12.87
N ASN A 240 -0.63 -11.59 14.06
CA ASN A 240 -0.90 -10.18 14.38
C ASN A 240 -0.10 -9.77 15.62
N PHE A 241 1.06 -9.15 15.40
CA PHE A 241 1.92 -8.64 16.46
C PHE A 241 1.28 -7.51 17.25
N ALA A 242 0.50 -6.64 16.58
CA ALA A 242 -0.20 -5.54 17.25
C ALA A 242 -1.08 -6.06 18.38
N LYS A 243 -1.95 -7.03 18.09
CA LYS A 243 -2.84 -7.65 19.07
C LYS A 243 -2.06 -8.45 20.11
N ALA A 244 -1.11 -9.27 19.67
CA ALA A 244 -0.33 -10.11 20.57
C ALA A 244 0.42 -9.29 21.63
N SER A 245 0.95 -8.12 21.24
CA SER A 245 1.68 -7.24 22.16
C SER A 245 0.73 -6.40 23.01
N ALA A 246 -0.34 -5.86 22.42
CA ALA A 246 -1.36 -5.07 23.11
C ALA A 246 -2.07 -5.85 24.23
N GLU A 247 -2.32 -7.15 24.02
CA GLU A 247 -2.90 -8.06 25.01
C GLU A 247 -2.06 -8.09 26.30
N ILE A 248 -0.76 -8.37 26.17
CA ILE A 248 0.16 -8.51 27.32
C ILE A 248 0.37 -7.14 28.00
N ALA A 249 0.42 -6.06 27.22
CA ALA A 249 0.56 -4.70 27.75
C ALA A 249 -0.73 -4.15 28.41
N GLY A 250 -1.87 -4.83 28.23
CA GLY A 250 -3.13 -4.52 28.93
C GLY A 250 -4.07 -3.54 28.21
N TYR A 251 -4.00 -3.44 26.88
CA TYR A 251 -4.89 -2.60 26.07
C TYR A 251 -6.15 -3.36 25.66
N LYS A 252 -7.07 -3.56 26.61
CA LYS A 252 -8.17 -4.54 26.49
C LYS A 252 -9.19 -4.24 25.41
N ASN A 253 -9.42 -2.96 25.11
CA ASN A 253 -10.42 -2.52 24.13
C ASN A 253 -9.84 -2.36 22.72
N ALA A 254 -8.53 -2.54 22.55
CA ALA A 254 -7.89 -2.32 21.27
C ALA A 254 -8.02 -3.55 20.35
N THR A 255 -8.39 -3.31 19.09
CA THR A 255 -8.07 -4.24 18.00
C THR A 255 -6.78 -3.79 17.32
N GLY A 256 -6.32 -4.47 16.28
CA GLY A 256 -5.07 -4.07 15.63
C GLY A 256 -4.73 -4.84 14.37
N SER A 257 -3.73 -4.34 13.66
CA SER A 257 -3.14 -4.93 12.46
C SER A 257 -1.67 -4.58 12.33
N ASP A 258 -0.99 -5.29 11.43
CA ASP A 258 0.43 -5.14 11.19
C ASP A 258 0.65 -4.44 9.84
N VAL A 259 1.63 -3.53 9.80
CA VAL A 259 2.08 -2.80 8.63
C VAL A 259 3.55 -3.16 8.39
N ARG A 260 3.89 -3.62 7.20
CA ARG A 260 5.25 -4.05 6.86
C ARG A 260 5.80 -3.23 5.71
N GLY A 261 7.03 -2.72 5.89
CA GLY A 261 7.68 -1.84 4.92
C GLY A 261 9.16 -1.59 5.20
N PHE A 262 9.86 -2.51 5.88
CA PHE A 262 11.24 -2.32 6.35
C PHE A 262 11.40 -0.98 7.08
N CYS A 263 12.51 -0.27 6.83
CA CYS A 263 12.79 1.09 7.27
C CYS A 263 11.72 2.14 6.91
N ALA A 264 10.78 1.87 6.00
CA ALA A 264 9.65 2.78 5.72
C ALA A 264 8.39 2.46 6.55
N GLY A 265 8.32 1.27 7.16
CA GLY A 265 7.15 0.75 7.87
C GLY A 265 6.58 1.73 8.91
N PRO A 266 7.40 2.31 9.80
CA PRO A 266 6.89 3.23 10.81
C PRO A 266 6.28 4.51 10.23
N ALA A 267 6.83 5.06 9.15
CA ALA A 267 6.26 6.25 8.52
C ALA A 267 4.91 5.95 7.85
N HIS A 268 4.77 4.78 7.20
CA HIS A 268 3.49 4.28 6.70
C HIS A 268 2.46 4.09 7.83
N ALA A 269 2.86 3.44 8.93
CA ALA A 269 2.00 3.20 10.08
C ALA A 269 1.51 4.50 10.72
N MET A 270 2.37 5.52 10.84
CA MET A 270 1.99 6.86 11.31
C MET A 270 0.95 7.54 10.40
N ILE A 271 1.10 7.42 9.08
CA ILE A 271 0.12 7.95 8.12
C ILE A 271 -1.21 7.17 8.22
N HIS A 272 -1.16 5.85 8.38
CA HIS A 272 -2.36 5.02 8.59
C HIS A 272 -3.10 5.39 9.87
N ALA A 273 -2.39 5.51 11.00
CA ALA A 273 -2.98 5.94 12.26
C ALA A 273 -3.61 7.34 12.14
N ALA A 274 -2.90 8.30 11.53
CA ALA A 274 -3.43 9.62 11.29
C ALA A 274 -4.67 9.59 10.37
N ALA A 275 -4.70 8.73 9.34
CA ALA A 275 -5.86 8.58 8.47
C ALA A 275 -7.07 8.02 9.21
N LEU A 276 -6.89 6.98 10.04
CA LEU A 276 -7.95 6.36 10.85
C LEU A 276 -8.56 7.33 11.88
N VAL A 277 -7.70 8.15 12.50
CA VAL A 277 -8.17 9.20 13.41
C VAL A 277 -8.89 10.31 12.66
N LYS A 278 -8.34 10.77 11.54
CA LYS A 278 -8.92 11.86 10.75
C LYS A 278 -10.25 11.48 10.08
N SER A 279 -10.47 10.21 9.77
CA SER A 279 -11.75 9.69 9.26
C SER A 279 -12.79 9.52 10.36
N GLY A 280 -12.37 9.59 11.64
CA GLY A 280 -13.20 9.31 12.82
C GLY A 280 -13.59 7.84 12.93
N THR A 281 -12.78 6.95 12.36
CA THR A 281 -12.96 5.50 12.54
C THR A 281 -12.56 5.11 13.97
N PHE A 282 -11.48 5.70 14.49
CA PHE A 282 -11.01 5.54 15.86
C PHE A 282 -10.56 6.89 16.42
N LYS A 283 -10.62 7.10 17.73
CA LYS A 283 -10.16 8.32 18.40
C LYS A 283 -8.72 8.23 18.84
N ASN A 284 -8.29 7.05 19.28
CA ASN A 284 -6.94 6.79 19.78
C ASN A 284 -6.37 5.56 19.08
N VAL A 285 -5.28 5.78 18.36
CA VAL A 285 -4.54 4.74 17.63
C VAL A 285 -3.09 4.76 18.08
N ILE A 286 -2.56 3.61 18.48
CA ILE A 286 -1.14 3.47 18.78
C ILE A 286 -0.42 2.92 17.55
N VAL A 287 0.74 3.51 17.22
CA VAL A 287 1.73 2.92 16.32
C VAL A 287 2.89 2.40 17.14
N THR A 288 3.30 1.16 16.94
CA THR A 288 4.29 0.49 17.79
C THR A 288 5.18 -0.46 17.00
N ALA A 289 6.38 -0.74 17.50
CA ALA A 289 7.23 -1.80 16.96
C ALA A 289 8.25 -2.26 18.01
N GLY A 290 8.59 -3.56 17.95
CA GLY A 290 9.74 -4.14 18.65
C GLY A 290 10.86 -4.53 17.68
N GLY A 291 12.08 -4.56 18.18
CA GLY A 291 13.29 -4.88 17.42
C GLY A 291 13.41 -6.37 17.10
N CYS A 292 14.37 -6.72 16.25
CA CYS A 292 14.61 -8.11 15.89
C CYS A 292 16.07 -8.52 16.01
N THR A 293 16.27 -9.80 16.33
CA THR A 293 17.57 -10.45 16.47
C THR A 293 18.37 -10.41 15.17
N ALA A 294 17.70 -10.44 14.03
CA ALA A 294 18.35 -10.38 12.72
C ALA A 294 19.23 -9.13 12.50
N LYS A 295 18.99 -8.04 13.25
CA LYS A 295 19.77 -6.80 13.17
C LYS A 295 20.89 -6.71 14.19
N LEU A 296 20.97 -7.64 15.14
CA LEU A 296 22.03 -7.66 16.14
C LEU A 296 23.37 -8.00 15.48
N GLY A 297 24.37 -7.17 15.76
CA GLY A 297 25.72 -7.28 15.23
C GLY A 297 25.78 -7.37 13.70
N MET A 298 24.83 -6.77 12.98
CA MET A 298 24.74 -6.82 11.51
C MET A 298 26.07 -6.41 10.85
N ASN A 299 26.71 -5.35 11.35
CA ASN A 299 28.02 -4.85 10.89
C ASN A 299 29.20 -5.35 11.75
N GLY A 300 28.98 -6.39 12.55
CA GLY A 300 29.96 -6.83 13.55
C GLY A 300 31.32 -7.23 12.96
N LYS A 301 31.35 -7.78 11.74
CA LYS A 301 32.61 -8.10 11.03
C LYS A 301 33.51 -6.88 10.84
N ASP A 302 32.92 -5.75 10.43
CA ASP A 302 33.68 -4.50 10.23
C ASP A 302 34.08 -3.85 11.55
N HIS A 303 33.27 -3.99 12.59
CA HIS A 303 33.62 -3.53 13.94
C HIS A 303 34.84 -4.29 14.49
N VAL A 304 34.79 -5.64 14.48
CA VAL A 304 35.89 -6.49 14.96
C VAL A 304 37.17 -6.22 14.18
N LYS A 305 37.09 -6.24 12.85
CA LYS A 305 38.24 -5.97 11.96
C LYS A 305 38.93 -4.63 12.24
N LYS A 306 38.20 -3.64 12.77
CA LYS A 306 38.70 -2.29 13.04
C LYS A 306 39.00 -2.05 14.53
N GLY A 307 38.82 -3.04 15.41
CA GLY A 307 39.06 -2.87 16.84
C GLY A 307 37.95 -2.13 17.59
N LEU A 308 36.73 -2.05 17.04
CA LEU A 308 35.59 -1.36 17.65
C LEU A 308 34.73 -2.31 18.48
N PRO A 309 34.07 -1.83 19.55
CA PRO A 309 33.01 -2.60 20.19
C PRO A 309 31.85 -2.87 19.22
N ILE A 310 31.10 -3.95 19.47
CA ILE A 310 29.84 -4.19 18.77
C ILE A 310 28.79 -3.23 19.32
N LEU A 311 28.29 -2.35 18.45
CA LEU A 311 27.35 -1.29 18.83
C LEU A 311 25.88 -1.64 18.55
N GLU A 312 25.64 -2.64 17.70
CA GLU A 312 24.30 -3.18 17.39
C GLU A 312 23.99 -4.34 18.34
N ASP A 313 24.06 -4.09 19.64
CA ASP A 313 23.89 -5.08 20.72
C ASP A 313 22.63 -4.82 21.56
N CYS A 314 21.71 -3.99 21.05
CA CYS A 314 20.49 -3.62 21.74
C CYS A 314 19.25 -3.95 20.90
N ILE A 315 18.26 -4.60 21.48
CA ILE A 315 16.91 -4.69 20.90
C ILE A 315 16.14 -3.44 21.28
N ALA A 316 15.76 -2.64 20.28
CA ALA A 316 15.05 -1.39 20.47
C ALA A 316 13.56 -1.51 20.15
N GLY A 317 12.71 -0.85 20.92
CA GLY A 317 11.29 -0.69 20.64
C GLY A 317 10.86 0.78 20.66
N PHE A 318 9.68 1.05 20.09
CA PHE A 318 9.01 2.33 20.27
C PHE A 318 7.48 2.19 20.22
N SER A 319 6.78 3.13 20.84
CA SER A 319 5.33 3.31 20.66
C SER A 319 4.96 4.80 20.57
N VAL A 320 3.90 5.12 19.83
CA VAL A 320 3.40 6.48 19.60
C VAL A 320 1.89 6.49 19.68
N LEU A 321 1.32 7.34 20.52
CA LEU A 321 -0.12 7.56 20.63
C LEU A 321 -0.56 8.68 19.69
N VAL A 322 -1.37 8.33 18.69
CA VAL A 322 -2.02 9.27 17.77
C VAL A 322 -3.48 9.42 18.17
N SER A 323 -3.93 10.65 18.35
CA SER A 323 -5.29 10.94 18.82
C SER A 323 -5.96 12.09 18.09
N GLU A 324 -7.26 12.28 18.32
CA GLU A 324 -7.98 13.47 17.89
C GLU A 324 -7.32 14.76 18.41
N ASP A 325 -7.42 15.82 17.60
CA ASP A 325 -6.86 17.15 17.91
C ASP A 325 -7.38 17.68 19.25
N ASP A 326 -6.48 17.90 20.18
CA ASP A 326 -6.78 18.44 21.51
C ASP A 326 -6.41 19.92 21.65
N GLY A 327 -5.92 20.55 20.58
CA GLY A 327 -5.46 21.94 20.60
C GLY A 327 -4.16 22.19 21.36
N ILE A 328 -3.46 21.15 21.83
CA ILE A 328 -2.24 21.23 22.63
C ILE A 328 -1.09 20.53 21.92
N HIS A 329 -1.28 19.26 21.56
CA HIS A 329 -0.22 18.41 21.02
C HIS A 329 0.00 18.65 19.53
N PRO A 330 1.23 18.46 19.01
CA PRO A 330 1.56 18.76 17.63
C PRO A 330 0.78 17.88 16.65
N ARG A 331 0.40 18.50 15.53
CA ARG A 331 -0.49 17.96 14.50
C ARG A 331 0.27 17.24 13.40
N ILE A 332 -0.24 16.09 12.98
CA ILE A 332 0.20 15.37 11.79
C ILE A 332 -0.52 15.95 10.57
N ARG A 333 0.22 16.68 9.73
CA ARG A 333 -0.28 17.33 8.51
C ARG A 333 -0.47 16.32 7.39
N THR A 334 -1.60 15.60 7.46
CA THR A 334 -2.04 14.60 6.46
C THR A 334 -2.29 15.18 5.06
N ASP A 335 -2.24 16.50 4.90
CA ASP A 335 -2.26 17.21 3.62
C ASP A 335 -0.85 17.41 3.01
N ILE A 336 0.21 17.28 3.80
CA ILE A 336 1.62 17.40 3.40
C ILE A 336 2.30 16.04 3.54
N VAL A 337 1.97 15.13 2.62
CA VAL A 337 2.49 13.75 2.57
C VAL A 337 3.27 13.54 1.28
N GLY A 338 4.54 13.15 1.41
CA GLY A 338 5.37 12.70 0.29
C GLY A 338 5.22 11.20 0.06
N CYS A 339 5.33 10.79 -1.19
CA CYS A 339 5.13 9.38 -1.57
C CYS A 339 6.08 9.01 -2.71
N HIS A 340 6.86 7.96 -2.50
CA HIS A 340 7.58 7.28 -3.56
C HIS A 340 6.59 6.41 -4.34
N LYS A 341 6.42 6.71 -5.63
CA LYS A 341 5.47 6.02 -6.50
C LYS A 341 6.20 4.89 -7.21
N ILE A 342 5.46 3.87 -7.64
CA ILE A 342 6.00 2.77 -8.48
C ILE A 342 6.78 3.31 -9.69
N GLY A 343 6.31 4.41 -10.29
CA GLY A 343 6.96 5.07 -11.43
C GLY A 343 8.04 6.12 -11.10
N THR A 344 8.35 6.40 -9.82
CA THR A 344 9.35 7.41 -9.42
C THR A 344 10.78 7.01 -9.83
N GLY A 345 11.04 5.70 -9.96
CA GLY A 345 12.38 5.16 -10.17
C GLY A 345 13.20 5.12 -8.87
N SER A 346 14.41 4.58 -8.95
CA SER A 346 15.26 4.26 -7.79
C SER A 346 16.43 5.24 -7.57
N ALA A 347 16.59 6.25 -8.43
CA ALA A 347 17.66 7.22 -8.30
C ALA A 347 17.49 8.06 -7.01
N PRO A 348 18.51 8.23 -6.16
CA PRO A 348 18.38 8.92 -4.86
C PRO A 348 17.77 10.32 -4.96
N GLN A 349 18.11 11.08 -6.01
CA GLN A 349 17.55 12.40 -6.26
C GLN A 349 16.04 12.35 -6.53
N MET A 350 15.56 11.36 -7.28
CA MET A 350 14.13 11.18 -7.57
C MET A 350 13.36 10.79 -6.31
N VAL A 351 13.94 9.91 -5.50
CA VAL A 351 13.36 9.48 -4.22
C VAL A 351 13.20 10.68 -3.28
N ILE A 352 14.27 11.47 -3.04
CA ILE A 352 14.17 12.63 -2.15
C ILE A 352 13.28 13.72 -2.76
N SER A 353 13.25 13.89 -4.09
CA SER A 353 12.32 14.81 -4.74
C SER A 353 10.85 14.45 -4.44
N SER A 354 10.47 13.18 -4.57
CA SER A 354 9.09 12.75 -4.32
C SER A 354 8.70 12.76 -2.84
N LEU A 355 9.67 12.53 -1.95
CA LEU A 355 9.45 12.50 -0.51
C LEU A 355 9.53 13.89 0.15
N VAL A 356 10.26 14.84 -0.43
CA VAL A 356 10.49 16.15 0.21
C VAL A 356 10.04 17.30 -0.67
N ALA A 357 10.53 17.40 -1.90
CA ALA A 357 10.28 18.57 -2.75
C ALA A 357 8.80 18.68 -3.17
N GLU A 358 8.25 17.62 -3.75
CA GLU A 358 6.86 17.56 -4.24
C GLU A 358 5.80 17.92 -3.17
N PRO A 359 5.81 17.31 -1.97
CA PRO A 359 4.81 17.64 -0.94
C PRO A 359 4.95 19.07 -0.40
N LEU A 360 6.16 19.60 -0.26
CA LEU A 360 6.38 20.98 0.19
C LEU A 360 5.89 21.98 -0.86
N GLU A 361 6.19 21.76 -2.14
CA GLU A 361 5.71 22.60 -3.24
C GLU A 361 4.18 22.61 -3.31
N LYS A 362 3.55 21.44 -3.17
CA LYS A 362 2.08 21.31 -3.13
C LYS A 362 1.47 22.10 -1.96
N ALA A 363 2.16 22.16 -0.83
CA ALA A 363 1.74 22.91 0.35
C ALA A 363 2.10 24.41 0.30
N GLY A 364 2.81 24.86 -0.74
CA GLY A 364 3.31 26.23 -0.84
C GLY A 364 4.43 26.56 0.15
N LEU A 365 5.14 25.54 0.66
CA LEU A 365 6.24 25.68 1.62
C LEU A 365 7.60 25.58 0.92
N LYS A 366 8.58 26.29 1.46
CA LYS A 366 10.00 26.20 1.12
C LYS A 366 10.70 25.13 1.95
N PHE A 367 11.85 24.66 1.48
CA PHE A 367 12.72 23.78 2.28
C PHE A 367 13.16 24.45 3.59
N THR A 368 13.31 25.78 3.58
CA THR A 368 13.68 26.57 4.76
C THR A 368 12.54 26.77 5.75
N ASP A 369 11.28 26.45 5.38
CA ASP A 369 10.11 26.59 6.25
C ASP A 369 9.90 25.36 7.15
N ILE A 370 10.66 24.28 6.91
CA ILE A 370 10.75 23.11 7.77
C ILE A 370 11.94 23.30 8.70
N ASP A 371 11.72 23.32 10.02
CA ASP A 371 12.80 23.55 10.98
C ASP A 371 13.72 22.35 11.08
N LYS A 372 13.17 21.13 11.04
CA LYS A 372 13.93 19.88 11.16
C LYS A 372 13.50 18.82 10.16
N TYR A 373 14.47 18.14 9.57
CA TYR A 373 14.24 16.94 8.78
C TYR A 373 14.71 15.71 9.56
N ALA A 374 13.86 14.70 9.67
CA ALA A 374 14.18 13.41 10.27
C ALA A 374 14.08 12.32 9.19
N PRO A 375 15.16 12.11 8.41
CA PRO A 375 15.29 10.96 7.51
C PRO A 375 15.75 9.74 8.33
N GLU A 376 16.61 8.90 7.77
CA GLU A 376 17.21 7.78 8.51
C GLU A 376 18.16 8.29 9.60
N LEU A 377 17.81 8.12 10.87
CA LEU A 377 18.58 8.59 12.04
C LEU A 377 19.61 7.56 12.52
N GLN A 378 20.22 6.84 11.58
CA GLN A 378 21.23 5.82 11.87
C GLN A 378 22.42 6.45 12.60
N ASN A 379 22.88 5.79 13.66
CA ASN A 379 24.04 6.22 14.42
C ASN A 379 25.33 6.15 13.57
N PRO A 380 26.06 7.27 13.38
CA PRO A 380 27.30 7.29 12.61
C PRO A 380 28.41 6.39 13.13
N ASP A 381 28.43 6.07 14.43
CA ASP A 381 29.41 5.10 14.96
C ASP A 381 29.19 3.69 14.40
N ILE A 382 27.97 3.35 13.99
CA ILE A 382 27.65 2.04 13.39
C ILE A 382 27.94 2.07 11.88
N THR A 383 27.51 3.13 11.19
CA THR A 383 27.49 3.17 9.72
C THR A 383 28.81 3.61 9.09
N LYS A 384 29.59 4.50 9.73
CA LYS A 384 30.90 4.92 9.20
C LYS A 384 31.90 3.76 9.17
N PRO A 385 32.06 2.94 10.22
CA PRO A 385 32.92 1.76 10.16
C PRO A 385 32.46 0.72 9.14
N ALA A 386 31.17 0.56 8.91
CA ALA A 386 30.64 -0.34 7.86
C ALA A 386 30.83 0.20 6.42
N GLY A 387 31.35 1.43 6.26
CA GLY A 387 31.58 2.04 4.94
C GLY A 387 30.36 2.74 4.33
N ALA A 388 29.23 2.79 5.04
CA ALA A 388 28.03 3.53 4.62
C ALA A 388 28.15 5.06 4.84
N GLY A 389 29.11 5.49 5.66
CA GLY A 389 29.33 6.91 5.96
C GLY A 389 28.30 7.48 6.94
N ASP A 390 28.18 8.81 6.98
CA ASP A 390 27.16 9.49 7.80
C ASP A 390 25.83 9.59 7.04
N VAL A 391 24.96 8.59 7.25
CA VAL A 391 23.71 8.46 6.50
C VAL A 391 22.74 9.63 6.74
N PRO A 392 22.49 10.10 7.99
CA PRO A 392 21.71 11.32 8.22
C PRO A 392 22.30 12.53 7.47
N GLU A 393 23.61 12.78 7.61
CA GLU A 393 24.27 13.94 6.98
C GLU A 393 24.18 13.90 5.45
N ALA A 394 24.34 12.72 4.84
CA ALA A 394 24.19 12.54 3.40
C ALA A 394 22.78 12.90 2.91
N ASN A 395 21.74 12.50 3.66
CA ASN A 395 20.36 12.86 3.35
C ASN A 395 20.13 14.38 3.46
N TYR A 396 20.65 15.04 4.49
CA TYR A 396 20.52 16.51 4.63
C TYR A 396 21.20 17.26 3.49
N LYS A 397 22.38 16.80 3.05
CA LYS A 397 23.07 17.37 1.89
C LYS A 397 22.26 17.22 0.61
N MET A 398 21.57 16.08 0.43
CA MET A 398 20.69 15.86 -0.72
C MET A 398 19.47 16.78 -0.69
N ILE A 399 18.82 16.95 0.47
CA ILE A 399 17.70 17.87 0.66
C ILE A 399 18.14 19.31 0.38
N ALA A 400 19.29 19.73 0.93
CA ALA A 400 19.87 21.06 0.67
C ALA A 400 20.20 21.26 -0.81
N ALA A 401 20.74 20.25 -1.49
CA ALA A 401 21.03 20.32 -2.92
C ALA A 401 19.75 20.52 -3.76
N LEU A 402 18.64 19.87 -3.39
CA LEU A 402 17.35 20.13 -4.04
C LEU A 402 16.85 21.56 -3.78
N ALA A 403 17.06 22.10 -2.57
CA ALA A 403 16.73 23.50 -2.27
C ALA A 403 17.55 24.48 -3.14
N VAL A 404 18.83 24.19 -3.40
CA VAL A 404 19.67 24.93 -4.36
C VAL A 404 19.12 24.82 -5.77
N MET A 405 18.77 23.62 -6.23
CA MET A 405 18.20 23.40 -7.57
C MET A 405 16.89 24.18 -7.77
N LYS A 406 16.09 24.32 -6.71
CA LYS A 406 14.86 25.12 -6.69
C LYS A 406 15.10 26.61 -6.42
N LYS A 407 16.36 27.05 -6.37
CA LYS A 407 16.79 28.44 -6.16
C LYS A 407 16.25 29.07 -4.87
N GLN A 408 16.10 28.26 -3.81
CA GLN A 408 15.63 28.73 -2.50
C GLN A 408 16.79 29.12 -1.56
N ILE A 409 17.96 28.54 -1.78
CA ILE A 409 19.22 28.84 -1.10
C ILE A 409 20.37 28.82 -2.11
N GLU A 410 21.53 29.39 -1.77
CA GLU A 410 22.72 29.32 -2.62
C GLU A 410 23.53 28.04 -2.34
N ARG A 411 24.35 27.61 -3.30
CA ARG A 411 25.20 26.41 -3.12
C ARG A 411 26.14 26.51 -1.91
N ALA A 412 26.58 27.73 -1.58
CA ALA A 412 27.42 28.01 -0.42
C ALA A 412 26.70 27.81 0.92
N ASP A 413 25.36 27.79 0.93
CA ASP A 413 24.54 27.67 2.14
C ASP A 413 24.26 26.21 2.53
N ILE A 414 24.69 25.22 1.74
CA ILE A 414 24.46 23.80 2.07
C ILE A 414 24.97 23.43 3.48
N PRO A 415 26.20 23.81 3.92
CA PRO A 415 26.67 23.46 5.25
C PRO A 415 25.85 24.10 6.38
N SER A 416 25.42 25.35 6.20
CA SER A 416 24.58 26.05 7.19
C SER A 416 23.17 25.45 7.24
N PHE A 417 22.62 25.03 6.09
CA PHE A 417 21.37 24.30 6.02
C PHE A 417 21.45 22.97 6.78
N VAL A 418 22.48 22.15 6.52
CA VAL A 418 22.68 20.86 7.20
C VAL A 418 22.78 21.06 8.72
N LYS A 419 23.56 22.06 9.16
CA LYS A 419 23.71 22.37 10.59
C LYS A 419 22.40 22.83 11.25
N LYS A 420 21.60 23.63 10.55
CA LYS A 420 20.36 24.21 11.09
C LYS A 420 19.22 23.19 11.09
N HIS A 421 19.01 22.52 9.97
CA HIS A 421 17.83 21.69 9.69
C HIS A 421 18.07 20.19 9.91
N GLY A 422 19.33 19.76 9.99
CA GLY A 422 19.71 18.38 10.29
C GLY A 422 19.90 18.12 11.78
N MET A 423 20.21 16.85 12.08
CA MET A 423 20.54 16.34 13.40
C MET A 423 21.46 15.11 13.27
N THR A 424 22.28 14.86 14.28
CA THR A 424 23.09 13.63 14.32
C THR A 424 22.17 12.44 14.58
N GLY A 425 22.36 11.30 13.91
CA GLY A 425 21.58 10.08 14.17
C GLY A 425 22.01 9.39 15.46
N TRP A 426 21.07 8.75 16.16
CA TRP A 426 21.31 8.04 17.43
C TRP A 426 20.64 6.66 17.49
N ALA A 427 19.97 6.22 16.42
CA ALA A 427 19.27 4.94 16.43
C ALA A 427 20.26 3.78 16.69
N PRO A 428 19.93 2.88 17.63
CA PRO A 428 20.86 1.86 18.15
C PRO A 428 21.06 0.68 17.21
N THR A 429 20.15 0.47 16.26
CA THR A 429 20.17 -0.64 15.30
C THR A 429 19.72 -0.16 13.93
N GLN A 430 20.08 -0.92 12.89
CA GLN A 430 19.56 -0.71 11.55
C GLN A 430 18.19 -1.37 11.36
N GLY A 431 17.41 -0.92 10.37
CA GLY A 431 16.08 -1.46 10.07
C GLY A 431 14.95 -0.45 10.24
N HIS A 432 13.82 -0.86 10.79
CA HIS A 432 12.65 0.00 11.02
C HIS A 432 12.88 1.09 12.09
N ILE A 433 13.67 0.81 13.13
CA ILE A 433 13.99 1.75 14.22
C ILE A 433 14.57 3.09 13.72
N PRO A 434 15.56 3.15 12.81
CA PRO A 434 16.13 4.41 12.33
C PRO A 434 15.25 5.18 11.34
N SER A 435 14.08 4.68 10.92
CA SER A 435 13.09 5.50 10.19
C SER A 435 12.84 6.76 11.04
N GLY A 436 12.73 7.99 10.52
CA GLY A 436 12.81 9.22 11.35
C GLY A 436 11.87 9.38 12.57
N VAL A 437 11.04 8.39 12.88
CA VAL A 437 10.14 8.24 14.02
C VAL A 437 10.80 8.34 15.42
N PRO A 438 12.06 7.93 15.71
CA PRO A 438 12.70 8.19 16.99
C PRO A 438 12.79 9.67 17.36
N TYR A 439 12.68 10.57 16.39
CA TYR A 439 12.62 12.01 16.68
C TYR A 439 11.26 12.47 17.19
N LEU A 440 10.18 11.68 17.09
CA LEU A 440 8.83 12.14 17.47
C LEU A 440 8.72 12.54 18.95
N GLY A 441 9.34 11.81 19.88
CA GLY A 441 9.33 12.19 21.30
C GLY A 441 10.04 13.52 21.57
N PRO A 442 11.32 13.66 21.15
CA PRO A 442 12.01 14.95 21.19
C PRO A 442 11.26 16.08 20.48
N LEU A 443 10.63 15.78 19.33
CA LEU A 443 9.85 16.73 18.55
C LEU A 443 8.59 17.20 19.29
N VAL A 444 7.84 16.30 19.92
CA VAL A 444 6.67 16.67 20.73
C VAL A 444 7.09 17.62 21.83
N LYS A 445 8.16 17.29 22.57
CA LYS A 445 8.73 18.16 23.59
C LYS A 445 9.14 19.52 23.02
N GLU A 446 9.87 19.54 21.90
CA GLU A 446 10.31 20.78 21.24
C GLU A 446 9.16 21.65 20.74
N CYS A 447 8.10 21.06 20.20
CA CYS A 447 6.90 21.78 19.79
C CYS A 447 6.18 22.39 20.99
N MET A 448 6.04 21.63 22.08
CA MET A 448 5.41 22.11 23.32
C MET A 448 6.23 23.22 24.00
N GLU A 449 7.56 23.19 23.85
CA GLU A 449 8.47 24.25 24.30
C GLU A 449 8.58 25.44 23.33
N GLY A 450 7.95 25.35 22.15
CA GLY A 450 8.01 26.40 21.11
C GLY A 450 9.36 26.51 20.39
N ARG A 451 10.23 25.50 20.51
CA ARG A 451 11.56 25.48 19.85
C ARG A 451 11.50 25.03 18.39
N THR A 452 10.54 24.17 18.05
CA THR A 452 10.34 23.62 16.70
C THR A 452 8.90 23.85 16.27
N LYS A 453 8.68 24.50 15.12
CA LYS A 453 7.35 24.72 14.55
C LYS A 453 6.96 23.61 13.58
N ARG A 454 7.88 23.19 12.71
CA ARG A 454 7.63 22.14 11.71
C ARG A 454 8.80 21.18 11.60
N ALA A 455 8.50 19.90 11.61
CA ALA A 455 9.45 18.87 11.23
C ALA A 455 8.87 17.95 10.18
N MET A 456 9.71 17.50 9.25
CA MET A 456 9.34 16.50 8.26
C MET A 456 9.98 15.16 8.60
N ILE A 457 9.14 14.15 8.80
CA ILE A 457 9.56 12.77 9.06
C ILE A 457 9.57 12.02 7.73
N VAL A 458 10.67 11.34 7.43
CA VAL A 458 10.87 10.64 6.16
C VAL A 458 11.25 9.18 6.44
N GLY A 459 10.39 8.26 5.99
CA GLY A 459 10.68 6.83 5.97
C GLY A 459 11.06 6.41 4.56
N LYS A 460 12.14 5.63 4.44
CA LYS A 460 12.56 5.03 3.17
C LYS A 460 13.14 3.65 3.41
N GLY A 461 12.81 2.69 2.56
CA GLY A 461 13.16 1.29 2.72
C GLY A 461 13.59 0.65 1.41
N SER A 462 14.54 -0.27 1.49
CA SER A 462 15.01 -1.04 0.36
C SER A 462 14.22 -2.35 0.27
N LEU A 463 13.34 -2.50 -0.73
CA LEU A 463 12.49 -3.71 -0.84
C LEU A 463 13.19 -4.88 -1.55
N PHE A 464 14.34 -4.64 -2.20
CA PHE A 464 15.03 -5.65 -3.02
C PHE A 464 15.57 -6.85 -2.24
N LEU A 465 15.70 -6.75 -0.91
CA LEU A 465 16.13 -7.87 -0.08
C LEU A 465 15.14 -9.04 -0.11
N GLY A 466 13.84 -8.75 -0.23
CA GLY A 466 12.81 -9.78 -0.40
C GLY A 466 12.86 -10.46 -1.78
N ARG A 467 13.67 -9.96 -2.71
CA ARG A 467 13.80 -10.43 -4.11
C ARG A 467 12.47 -10.49 -4.90
N MET A 468 11.47 -9.72 -4.46
CA MET A 468 10.17 -9.60 -5.14
C MET A 468 10.08 -8.36 -6.03
N THR A 469 10.91 -7.33 -5.78
CA THR A 469 10.92 -6.08 -6.53
C THR A 469 12.28 -5.40 -6.43
N ASN A 470 12.67 -4.62 -7.44
CA ASN A 470 13.87 -3.76 -7.40
C ASN A 470 13.56 -2.32 -6.96
N LEU A 471 12.32 -2.06 -6.53
CA LEU A 471 11.89 -0.73 -6.11
C LEU A 471 12.37 -0.41 -4.69
N PHE A 472 12.51 0.89 -4.44
CA PHE A 472 12.51 1.43 -3.08
C PHE A 472 11.07 1.64 -2.63
N ASP A 473 10.86 1.67 -1.33
CA ASP A 473 9.65 2.21 -0.71
C ASP A 473 9.99 3.50 0.02
N GLY A 474 9.01 4.38 0.17
CA GLY A 474 9.16 5.57 0.99
C GLY A 474 7.93 6.45 1.04
N VAL A 475 7.73 7.04 2.22
CA VAL A 475 6.71 8.04 2.49
C VAL A 475 7.25 9.07 3.47
N SER A 476 6.67 10.26 3.47
CA SER A 476 7.00 11.30 4.44
C SER A 476 5.75 12.04 4.88
N PHE A 477 5.82 12.68 6.04
CA PHE A 477 4.76 13.55 6.53
C PHE A 477 5.35 14.69 7.35
N VAL A 478 4.63 15.82 7.40
CA VAL A 478 4.98 16.95 8.26
C VAL A 478 4.22 16.86 9.57
N VAL A 479 4.94 17.12 10.67
CA VAL A 479 4.39 17.39 11.98
C VAL A 479 4.54 18.89 12.25
N GLU A 480 3.47 19.53 12.69
CA GLU A 480 3.41 20.97 12.94
C GLU A 480 2.94 21.26 14.37
N ALA A 481 3.58 22.21 15.05
CA ALA A 481 3.16 22.66 16.37
C ALA A 481 1.69 23.13 16.36
N ASN A 482 0.97 22.83 17.43
CA ASN A 482 -0.42 23.24 17.57
C ASN A 482 -0.49 24.69 18.04
N GLU A 483 -1.05 25.57 17.21
CA GLU A 483 -1.17 27.00 17.56
C GLU A 483 -2.37 27.26 18.51
N GLY A 484 -3.20 26.24 18.80
CA GLY A 484 -4.41 26.34 19.62
C GLY A 484 -5.45 27.32 19.04
N ASN A 485 -6.68 27.31 19.57
CA ASN A 485 -7.51 28.51 19.53
C ASN A 485 -6.97 29.43 20.63
N CYS A 486 -6.07 30.35 20.27
CA CYS A 486 -5.60 31.39 21.17
C CYS A 486 -6.75 32.35 21.55
N THR A 487 -7.53 31.99 22.57
CA THR A 487 -8.15 32.97 23.47
C THR A 487 -7.46 32.87 24.81
N ALA A 488 -6.51 33.77 25.01
CA ALA A 488 -5.92 34.05 26.31
C ALA A 488 -7.04 34.40 27.30
N GLY A 489 -7.24 33.53 28.29
CA GLY A 489 -8.11 33.75 29.43
C GLY A 489 -7.60 32.86 30.56
N GLY A 490 -6.57 33.33 31.27
CA GLY A 490 -5.97 32.57 32.35
C GLY A 490 -6.99 32.22 33.44
N VAL A 491 -6.99 30.97 33.88
CA VAL A 491 -7.52 30.62 35.20
C VAL A 491 -6.59 29.59 35.84
N LYS A 492 -6.21 29.95 37.07
CA LYS A 492 -5.46 29.17 38.03
C LYS A 492 -6.19 27.88 38.39
N ASP A 493 -5.40 26.83 38.54
CA ASP A 493 -5.45 25.80 39.58
C ASP A 493 -6.71 25.79 40.47
N LYS A 494 -7.51 24.71 40.37
CA LYS A 494 -8.41 24.23 41.44
C LYS A 494 -8.85 22.79 41.18
N ARG A 495 -8.41 21.89 42.05
CA ARG A 495 -9.08 20.62 42.38
C ARG A 495 -10.51 20.90 42.86
N ALA A 496 -11.48 20.06 42.45
CA ALA A 496 -12.35 19.26 43.33
C ALA A 496 -13.63 18.78 42.62
N ASP A 497 -13.89 17.49 42.85
CA ASP A 497 -15.17 16.82 43.13
C ASP A 497 -16.22 16.49 42.05
N ALA A 498 -16.63 15.22 42.18
CA ALA A 498 -17.75 14.55 41.54
C ALA A 498 -19.09 15.16 41.95
N GLY A 499 -20.04 15.18 41.01
CA GLY A 499 -21.43 15.55 41.29
C GLY A 499 -22.28 15.62 40.02
N ASP A 500 -23.18 14.65 39.91
CA ASP A 500 -24.50 14.66 39.27
C ASP A 500 -24.67 14.81 37.75
N ILE A 501 -25.14 13.68 37.22
CA ILE A 501 -25.96 13.47 36.03
C ILE A 501 -27.18 14.39 36.07
N ASN A 502 -27.43 15.15 35.00
CA ASN A 502 -28.80 15.47 34.56
C ASN A 502 -28.84 15.85 33.06
N THR A 503 -29.54 15.00 32.32
CA THR A 503 -30.42 15.23 31.14
C THR A 503 -30.26 16.54 30.35
N TRP A 504 -30.00 16.41 29.04
CA TRP A 504 -30.23 17.47 28.06
C TRP A 504 -31.23 17.00 26.99
N GLU A 505 -32.39 17.67 26.98
CA GLU A 505 -33.44 17.57 25.98
C GLU A 505 -33.01 18.20 24.65
N ALA A 506 -33.47 17.60 23.55
CA ALA A 506 -33.25 18.05 22.19
C ALA A 506 -34.01 19.36 21.89
N LYS A 507 -33.31 20.34 21.29
CA LYS A 507 -33.94 21.47 20.59
C LYS A 507 -33.64 21.39 19.10
N THR A 508 -34.71 21.23 18.34
CA THR A 508 -34.79 21.40 16.89
C THR A 508 -34.62 22.87 16.51
N GLY A 509 -33.81 23.13 15.48
CA GLY A 509 -33.64 24.45 14.87
C GLY A 509 -33.52 24.29 13.36
N GLU A 510 -34.56 24.72 12.66
CA GLU A 510 -34.65 24.76 11.19
C GLU A 510 -33.61 25.71 10.57
N VAL A 511 -32.97 25.28 9.48
CA VAL A 511 -32.13 26.15 8.63
C VAL A 511 -32.65 26.10 7.20
N LYS A 512 -32.98 27.29 6.67
CA LYS A 512 -33.51 27.51 5.31
C LYS A 512 -32.49 27.14 4.23
N ALA A 513 -32.92 26.32 3.27
CA ALA A 513 -32.14 25.93 2.10
C ALA A 513 -32.21 27.00 0.98
N GLY A 514 -31.05 27.43 0.50
CA GLY A 514 -30.90 28.27 -0.69
C GLY A 514 -30.98 27.44 -1.99
N GLU A 515 -31.64 28.04 -2.97
CA GLU A 515 -31.99 27.50 -4.29
C GLU A 515 -30.76 27.31 -5.20
N VAL A 516 -30.06 26.17 -5.12
CA VAL A 516 -29.16 25.69 -6.20
C VAL A 516 -29.26 24.15 -6.40
N ARG A 517 -30.06 23.44 -5.59
CA ARG A 517 -30.12 21.97 -5.60
C ARG A 517 -31.34 21.36 -6.31
N ALA A 518 -32.25 22.18 -6.82
CA ALA A 518 -33.55 21.71 -7.31
C ALA A 518 -33.51 20.95 -8.65
N GLU A 519 -32.62 21.29 -9.59
CA GLU A 519 -32.64 20.67 -10.93
C GLU A 519 -32.08 19.23 -10.97
N ARG A 520 -31.08 18.90 -10.13
CA ARG A 520 -30.53 17.53 -10.11
C ARG A 520 -31.43 16.53 -9.39
N THR A 521 -32.13 16.97 -8.35
CA THR A 521 -32.98 16.09 -7.53
C THR A 521 -34.31 15.76 -8.21
N GLN A 522 -34.81 16.62 -9.10
CA GLN A 522 -35.97 16.31 -9.95
C GLN A 522 -35.67 15.20 -10.97
N SER A 523 -34.45 15.08 -11.50
CA SER A 523 -34.10 14.03 -12.47
C SER A 523 -34.03 12.61 -11.88
N ALA A 524 -33.59 12.49 -10.62
CA ALA A 524 -33.51 11.20 -9.93
C ALA A 524 -34.89 10.71 -9.47
N LEU A 525 -35.76 11.63 -9.00
CA LEU A 525 -37.14 11.31 -8.64
C LEU A 525 -37.99 11.00 -9.89
N ALA A 526 -37.76 11.68 -11.01
CA ALA A 526 -38.43 11.39 -12.29
C ALA A 526 -38.01 10.03 -12.88
N ARG A 527 -36.74 9.61 -12.70
CA ARG A 527 -36.25 8.28 -13.11
C ARG A 527 -36.86 7.14 -12.29
N ALA A 528 -37.02 7.32 -10.99
CA ALA A 528 -37.65 6.31 -10.11
C ALA A 528 -39.13 6.05 -10.46
N VAL A 529 -39.81 7.02 -11.08
CA VAL A 529 -41.20 6.89 -11.56
C VAL A 529 -41.28 6.17 -12.93
N SER A 530 -40.18 6.07 -13.68
CA SER A 530 -40.15 5.58 -15.07
C SER A 530 -39.93 4.07 -15.24
N CYS A 531 -39.47 3.34 -14.21
CA CYS A 531 -39.16 1.90 -14.31
C CYS A 531 -40.32 0.98 -13.86
N CYS A 532 -41.43 1.56 -13.41
CA CYS A 532 -42.56 0.82 -12.84
C CYS A 532 -43.31 0.04 -13.94
N GLY A 533 -43.39 -1.29 -13.80
CA GLY A 533 -44.11 -2.18 -14.71
C GLY A 533 -43.25 -2.83 -15.82
N ALA A 534 -41.93 -2.70 -15.77
CA ALA A 534 -41.04 -3.46 -16.66
C ALA A 534 -41.07 -4.95 -16.30
N LYS A 535 -41.32 -5.81 -17.28
CA LYS A 535 -41.34 -7.27 -17.10
C LYS A 535 -40.00 -7.88 -17.51
N VAL A 536 -39.29 -8.44 -16.54
CA VAL A 536 -37.98 -9.06 -16.73
C VAL A 536 -38.08 -10.55 -16.39
N VAL A 537 -37.49 -11.41 -17.20
CA VAL A 537 -37.30 -12.82 -16.85
C VAL A 537 -35.87 -13.04 -16.34
N PHE A 538 -35.69 -13.80 -15.26
CA PHE A 538 -34.39 -14.13 -14.70
C PHE A 538 -34.18 -15.66 -14.76
N ALA A 539 -33.22 -16.09 -15.56
CA ALA A 539 -32.81 -17.50 -15.63
C ALA A 539 -31.75 -17.76 -14.55
N LEU A 540 -32.12 -18.52 -13.52
CA LEU A 540 -31.25 -18.83 -12.39
C LEU A 540 -30.51 -20.15 -12.65
N GLU A 541 -29.22 -20.06 -13.01
CA GLU A 541 -28.38 -21.23 -13.26
C GLU A 541 -27.07 -21.19 -12.47
N GLY A 542 -27.13 -21.57 -11.19
CA GLY A 542 -25.92 -21.85 -10.41
C GLY A 542 -25.17 -20.62 -9.88
N SER A 543 -25.88 -19.75 -9.15
CA SER A 543 -25.26 -18.69 -8.34
C SER A 543 -24.30 -19.30 -7.30
N GLU A 544 -23.13 -18.67 -7.12
CA GLU A 544 -22.14 -19.09 -6.13
C GLU A 544 -22.51 -18.66 -4.69
N HIS A 545 -23.55 -17.81 -4.53
CA HIS A 545 -23.93 -17.18 -3.25
C HIS A 545 -25.22 -17.76 -2.62
N GLY A 546 -25.78 -18.80 -3.23
CA GLY A 546 -26.97 -19.49 -2.71
C GLY A 546 -28.29 -18.76 -2.95
N ARG A 547 -29.39 -19.36 -2.49
CA ARG A 547 -30.76 -18.91 -2.78
C ARG A 547 -31.15 -17.62 -2.04
N GLU A 548 -30.65 -17.44 -0.81
CA GLU A 548 -30.95 -16.26 0.02
C GLU A 548 -30.47 -14.96 -0.64
N ASP A 549 -29.29 -14.97 -1.25
CA ASP A 549 -28.76 -13.80 -1.97
C ASP A 549 -29.57 -13.49 -3.25
N MET A 550 -30.08 -14.53 -3.92
CA MET A 550 -30.95 -14.35 -5.08
C MET A 550 -32.33 -13.82 -4.69
N ASP A 551 -32.91 -14.31 -3.59
CA ASP A 551 -34.18 -13.79 -3.06
C ASP A 551 -34.03 -12.31 -2.67
N LEU A 552 -32.90 -11.93 -2.08
CA LEU A 552 -32.57 -10.52 -1.80
C LEU A 552 -32.49 -9.69 -3.08
N ALA A 553 -31.91 -10.22 -4.16
CA ALA A 553 -31.83 -9.53 -5.45
C ALA A 553 -33.24 -9.24 -6.02
N LEU A 554 -34.13 -10.24 -5.95
CA LEU A 554 -35.52 -10.13 -6.39
C LEU A 554 -36.29 -9.10 -5.55
N ASP A 555 -36.11 -9.11 -4.23
CA ASP A 555 -36.70 -8.12 -3.32
C ASP A 555 -36.23 -6.70 -3.65
N LEU A 556 -34.94 -6.51 -3.93
CA LEU A 556 -34.38 -5.21 -4.31
C LEU A 556 -34.96 -4.71 -5.64
N ALA A 557 -35.15 -5.60 -6.61
CA ALA A 557 -35.79 -5.26 -7.90
C ALA A 557 -37.28 -4.93 -7.73
N ALA A 558 -38.01 -5.73 -6.94
CA ALA A 558 -39.43 -5.53 -6.67
C ALA A 558 -39.69 -4.18 -5.97
N ARG A 559 -38.81 -3.76 -5.04
CA ARG A 559 -38.88 -2.43 -4.39
C ARG A 559 -38.76 -1.26 -5.37
N LYS A 560 -38.20 -1.50 -6.57
CA LYS A 560 -38.10 -0.51 -7.66
C LYS A 560 -39.25 -0.62 -8.67
N GLY A 561 -40.25 -1.47 -8.41
CA GLY A 561 -41.41 -1.66 -9.28
C GLY A 561 -41.13 -2.52 -10.51
N ILE A 562 -40.08 -3.34 -10.49
CA ILE A 562 -39.71 -4.24 -11.59
C ILE A 562 -40.40 -5.60 -11.35
N GLU A 563 -41.17 -6.07 -12.32
CA GLU A 563 -41.80 -7.39 -12.27
C GLU A 563 -40.83 -8.44 -12.79
N VAL A 564 -40.37 -9.33 -11.90
CA VAL A 564 -39.39 -10.37 -12.25
C VAL A 564 -40.03 -11.76 -12.23
N ARG A 565 -39.98 -12.46 -13.37
CA ARG A 565 -40.33 -13.89 -13.48
C ARG A 565 -39.06 -14.72 -13.39
N VAL A 566 -38.98 -15.63 -12.42
CA VAL A 566 -37.82 -16.52 -12.28
C VAL A 566 -38.06 -17.81 -13.06
N CYS A 567 -37.09 -18.19 -13.89
CA CYS A 567 -36.98 -19.48 -14.56
C CYS A 567 -35.83 -20.25 -13.90
N ASP A 568 -36.10 -21.41 -13.31
CA ASP A 568 -35.13 -22.19 -12.52
C ASP A 568 -35.20 -23.67 -12.97
N GLY A 569 -34.05 -24.35 -12.95
CA GLY A 569 -33.92 -25.74 -13.37
C GLY A 569 -33.35 -25.95 -14.78
N PRO A 570 -33.30 -27.21 -15.26
CA PRO A 570 -32.59 -27.60 -16.49
C PRO A 570 -33.12 -26.94 -17.78
N ASP A 571 -34.38 -26.49 -17.76
CA ASP A 571 -35.04 -25.85 -18.90
C ASP A 571 -35.10 -24.31 -18.77
N ALA A 572 -34.41 -23.72 -17.79
CA ALA A 572 -34.52 -22.28 -17.49
C ALA A 572 -34.24 -21.37 -18.69
N HIS A 573 -33.21 -21.66 -19.49
CA HIS A 573 -32.92 -20.93 -20.72
C HIS A 573 -34.01 -21.06 -21.79
N LYS A 574 -34.64 -22.23 -21.90
CA LYS A 574 -35.71 -22.46 -22.86
C LYS A 574 -36.96 -21.68 -22.45
N ASP A 575 -37.32 -21.72 -21.16
CA ASP A 575 -38.45 -20.96 -20.62
C ASP A 575 -38.24 -19.45 -20.74
N MET A 576 -37.01 -18.99 -20.53
CA MET A 576 -36.61 -17.60 -20.75
C MET A 576 -36.81 -17.17 -22.20
N GLU A 577 -36.39 -17.99 -23.16
CA GLU A 577 -36.57 -17.74 -24.60
C GLU A 577 -38.05 -17.71 -25.00
N GLU A 578 -38.85 -18.64 -24.49
CA GLU A 578 -40.29 -18.67 -24.72
C GLU A 578 -40.97 -17.40 -24.17
N ALA A 579 -40.57 -16.94 -22.98
CA ALA A 579 -41.10 -15.72 -22.36
C ALA A 579 -40.72 -14.44 -23.13
N LEU A 580 -39.53 -14.38 -23.73
CA LEU A 580 -39.12 -13.28 -24.60
C LEU A 580 -39.89 -13.31 -25.93
N ALA A 581 -40.07 -14.50 -26.51
CA ALA A 581 -40.75 -14.67 -27.80
C ALA A 581 -42.26 -14.42 -27.73
N SER A 582 -42.91 -14.79 -26.61
CA SER A 582 -44.34 -14.56 -26.38
C SER A 582 -44.67 -13.12 -26.03
N GLY A 583 -43.68 -12.33 -25.63
CA GLY A 583 -43.86 -10.97 -25.09
C GLY A 583 -44.29 -10.93 -23.62
N ASP A 584 -44.27 -12.08 -22.93
CA ASP A 584 -44.53 -12.16 -21.49
C ASP A 584 -43.46 -11.45 -20.66
N ALA A 585 -42.22 -11.40 -21.18
CA ALA A 585 -41.12 -10.60 -20.66
C ALA A 585 -40.52 -9.71 -21.76
N GLN A 586 -40.07 -8.52 -21.37
CA GLN A 586 -39.48 -7.51 -22.28
C GLN A 586 -37.95 -7.57 -22.29
N ALA A 587 -37.35 -8.15 -21.25
CA ALA A 587 -35.91 -8.37 -21.14
C ALA A 587 -35.63 -9.64 -20.33
N ALA A 588 -34.43 -10.19 -20.50
CA ALA A 588 -33.93 -11.30 -19.73
C ALA A 588 -32.65 -10.95 -18.98
N VAL A 589 -32.44 -11.56 -17.82
CA VAL A 589 -31.16 -11.57 -17.10
C VAL A 589 -30.73 -13.03 -16.97
N THR A 590 -29.49 -13.34 -17.35
CA THR A 590 -28.93 -14.70 -17.25
C THR A 590 -27.41 -14.65 -17.01
N MET A 591 -26.83 -15.75 -16.56
CA MET A 591 -25.39 -15.88 -16.30
C MET A 591 -24.58 -16.16 -17.56
N HIS A 592 -25.20 -16.72 -18.59
CA HIS A 592 -24.56 -16.96 -19.88
C HIS A 592 -25.59 -16.88 -21.00
N TYR A 593 -25.19 -16.46 -22.19
CA TYR A 593 -26.07 -16.47 -23.36
C TYR A 593 -25.23 -16.50 -24.64
N PRO A 594 -25.53 -17.37 -25.62
CA PRO A 594 -24.79 -17.45 -26.86
C PRO A 594 -25.23 -16.35 -27.83
N PHE A 595 -24.57 -15.18 -27.76
CA PHE A 595 -24.81 -14.11 -28.72
C PHE A 595 -24.23 -14.45 -30.11
N PRO A 596 -24.93 -14.12 -31.21
CA PRO A 596 -24.37 -14.26 -32.55
C PRO A 596 -23.24 -13.25 -32.79
N ILE A 597 -22.37 -13.55 -33.77
CA ILE A 597 -21.36 -12.59 -34.24
C ILE A 597 -22.09 -11.35 -34.77
N GLY A 598 -21.63 -10.17 -34.38
CA GLY A 598 -22.32 -8.90 -34.63
C GLY A 598 -22.94 -8.29 -33.37
N VAL A 599 -23.01 -9.05 -32.28
CA VAL A 599 -23.56 -8.61 -30.99
C VAL A 599 -22.47 -8.66 -29.91
N SER A 600 -22.34 -7.57 -29.16
CA SER A 600 -21.48 -7.52 -27.96
C SER A 600 -22.21 -6.89 -26.79
N THR A 601 -21.75 -7.17 -25.58
CA THR A 601 -22.39 -6.68 -24.36
C THR A 601 -21.78 -5.38 -23.85
N VAL A 602 -22.63 -4.50 -23.30
CA VAL A 602 -22.22 -3.20 -22.76
C VAL A 602 -22.46 -3.13 -21.25
N GLY A 603 -21.44 -3.42 -20.45
CA GLY A 603 -21.56 -3.43 -18.99
C GLY A 603 -21.64 -2.05 -18.39
N LYS A 604 -22.17 -1.96 -17.16
CA LYS A 604 -22.29 -0.69 -16.44
C LYS A 604 -21.76 -0.85 -15.02
N VAL A 605 -20.74 -0.05 -14.72
CA VAL A 605 -19.98 -0.09 -13.45
C VAL A 605 -20.09 1.23 -12.69
N ILE A 606 -19.80 1.20 -11.40
CA ILE A 606 -19.60 2.41 -10.58
C ILE A 606 -18.11 2.63 -10.42
N THR A 607 -17.63 3.80 -10.85
CA THR A 607 -16.20 4.13 -10.77
C THR A 607 -15.78 4.34 -9.32
N PRO A 608 -14.68 3.75 -8.83
CA PRO A 608 -14.32 3.76 -7.41
C PRO A 608 -13.88 5.15 -6.93
N ALA A 609 -13.28 5.98 -7.79
CA ALA A 609 -12.77 7.28 -7.35
C ALA A 609 -13.86 8.34 -7.15
N LYS A 610 -14.94 8.30 -7.94
CA LYS A 610 -15.99 9.34 -7.93
C LYS A 610 -17.41 8.83 -7.71
N GLY A 611 -17.61 7.51 -7.62
CA GLY A 611 -18.95 6.90 -7.53
C GLY A 611 -19.83 7.17 -8.76
N LYS A 612 -19.23 7.48 -9.91
CA LYS A 612 -19.95 7.81 -11.15
C LYS A 612 -20.28 6.52 -11.93
N PRO A 613 -21.49 6.37 -12.49
CA PRO A 613 -21.77 5.31 -13.46
C PRO A 613 -20.94 5.49 -14.74
N MET A 614 -20.40 4.40 -15.27
CA MET A 614 -19.64 4.35 -16.51
C MET A 614 -19.98 3.07 -17.27
N TYR A 615 -20.12 3.17 -18.60
CA TYR A 615 -20.40 2.05 -19.49
C TYR A 615 -19.10 1.49 -20.07
N ILE A 616 -18.97 0.17 -20.08
CA ILE A 616 -17.85 -0.57 -20.63
C ILE A 616 -18.32 -1.25 -21.92
N ALA A 617 -17.84 -0.74 -23.06
CA ALA A 617 -18.21 -1.20 -24.39
C ALA A 617 -17.10 -2.11 -24.98
N ASN A 618 -16.91 -3.26 -24.33
CA ASN A 618 -17.41 -4.59 -24.70
C ASN A 618 -17.01 -5.51 -23.54
N THR A 619 -17.95 -6.18 -22.89
CA THR A 619 -17.61 -7.06 -21.74
C THR A 619 -17.64 -8.55 -22.07
N THR A 620 -18.39 -8.95 -23.10
CA THR A 620 -18.50 -10.29 -23.68
C THR A 620 -19.02 -10.21 -25.12
N GLY A 621 -18.82 -11.26 -25.91
CA GLY A 621 -19.31 -11.32 -27.29
C GLY A 621 -18.39 -10.61 -28.30
N THR A 622 -18.76 -10.70 -29.58
CA THR A 622 -17.90 -10.32 -30.69
C THR A 622 -18.69 -9.59 -31.77
N SER A 623 -18.52 -8.27 -31.85
CA SER A 623 -19.22 -7.42 -32.83
C SER A 623 -18.69 -7.54 -34.25
N ASP A 624 -17.44 -7.95 -34.43
CA ASP A 624 -16.80 -8.16 -35.73
C ASP A 624 -15.60 -9.10 -35.55
N THR A 625 -15.23 -9.82 -36.60
CA THR A 625 -14.02 -10.66 -36.60
C THR A 625 -12.75 -9.82 -36.72
N ASP A 626 -12.84 -8.64 -37.34
CA ASP A 626 -11.74 -7.67 -37.37
C ASP A 626 -11.73 -6.83 -36.09
N ARG A 627 -10.56 -6.71 -35.46
CA ARG A 627 -10.41 -6.04 -34.15
C ARG A 627 -10.79 -4.57 -34.20
N VAL A 628 -10.33 -3.84 -35.21
CA VAL A 628 -10.59 -2.39 -35.31
C VAL A 628 -12.06 -2.15 -35.61
N SER A 629 -12.64 -2.92 -36.52
CA SER A 629 -14.06 -2.89 -36.84
C SER A 629 -14.91 -3.23 -35.62
N ALA A 630 -14.51 -4.22 -34.82
CA ALA A 630 -15.16 -4.55 -33.57
C ALA A 630 -15.15 -3.37 -32.59
N LEU A 631 -14.00 -2.70 -32.38
CA LEU A 631 -13.92 -1.54 -31.48
C LEU A 631 -14.83 -0.39 -31.93
N VAL A 632 -14.90 -0.10 -33.23
CA VAL A 632 -15.77 0.96 -33.76
C VAL A 632 -17.25 0.60 -33.55
N ARG A 633 -17.65 -0.66 -33.82
CA ARG A 633 -19.01 -1.13 -33.57
C ARG A 633 -19.36 -1.13 -32.08
N ASN A 634 -18.40 -1.51 -31.22
CA ASN A 634 -18.57 -1.46 -29.77
C ASN A 634 -18.80 -0.01 -29.29
N ALA A 635 -18.12 0.97 -29.88
CA ALA A 635 -18.35 2.38 -29.56
C ALA A 635 -19.80 2.80 -29.80
N ILE A 636 -20.37 2.40 -30.94
CA ILE A 636 -21.78 2.66 -31.28
C ILE A 636 -22.70 1.93 -30.30
N ALA A 637 -22.44 0.65 -30.02
CA ALA A 637 -23.20 -0.12 -29.04
C ALA A 637 -23.20 0.54 -27.65
N GLY A 638 -22.05 1.06 -27.21
CA GLY A 638 -21.91 1.79 -25.95
C GLY A 638 -22.71 3.09 -25.91
N ILE A 639 -22.72 3.85 -27.02
CA ILE A 639 -23.54 5.07 -27.17
C ILE A 639 -25.02 4.72 -27.10
N ILE A 640 -25.47 3.67 -27.81
CA ILE A 640 -26.86 3.19 -27.81
C ILE A 640 -27.30 2.87 -26.38
N ALA A 641 -26.53 2.04 -25.67
CA ALA A 641 -26.87 1.61 -24.32
C ALA A 641 -26.90 2.78 -23.33
N ALA A 642 -25.97 3.74 -23.45
CA ALA A 642 -25.95 4.94 -22.62
C ALA A 642 -27.14 5.88 -22.91
N LYS A 643 -27.50 6.09 -24.20
CA LYS A 643 -28.64 6.91 -24.60
C LYS A 643 -29.96 6.31 -24.14
N ALA A 644 -30.14 5.01 -24.33
CA ALA A 644 -31.32 4.27 -23.87
C ALA A 644 -31.43 4.26 -22.33
N ASP A 645 -30.32 4.27 -21.59
CA ASP A 645 -30.31 4.43 -20.13
C ASP A 645 -30.46 5.90 -19.66
N GLY A 646 -30.77 6.81 -20.59
CA GLY A 646 -31.10 8.20 -20.34
C GLY A 646 -29.89 9.14 -20.23
N VAL A 647 -28.75 8.80 -20.81
CA VAL A 647 -27.62 9.72 -21.02
C VAL A 647 -27.67 10.22 -22.47
N PRO A 648 -28.31 11.37 -22.75
CA PRO A 648 -28.64 11.76 -24.13
C PRO A 648 -27.41 12.05 -25.02
N ASN A 649 -26.32 12.56 -24.43
CA ASN A 649 -25.10 12.95 -25.14
C ASN A 649 -23.86 12.34 -24.46
N PRO A 650 -23.67 11.01 -24.54
CA PRO A 650 -22.61 10.32 -23.82
C PRO A 650 -21.24 10.68 -24.42
N THR A 651 -20.26 10.88 -23.53
CA THR A 651 -18.85 11.03 -23.92
C THR A 651 -18.20 9.67 -24.12
N VAL A 652 -17.40 9.52 -25.18
CA VAL A 652 -16.76 8.26 -25.57
C VAL A 652 -15.24 8.36 -25.46
N GLY A 653 -14.65 7.46 -24.68
CA GLY A 653 -13.21 7.23 -24.62
C GLY A 653 -12.86 5.83 -25.11
N ILE A 654 -11.61 5.62 -25.52
CA ILE A 654 -11.14 4.31 -25.99
C ILE A 654 -10.06 3.85 -25.02
N ALA A 655 -10.17 2.66 -24.43
CA ALA A 655 -9.09 2.11 -23.61
C ALA A 655 -7.80 2.05 -24.43
N ASN A 656 -6.66 2.36 -23.81
CA ASN A 656 -5.36 2.32 -24.49
C ASN A 656 -4.90 0.87 -24.70
N ILE A 657 -5.53 0.20 -25.65
CA ILE A 657 -5.31 -1.20 -26.07
C ILE A 657 -4.98 -1.24 -27.57
N ASP A 658 -4.60 -2.41 -28.07
CA ASP A 658 -4.29 -2.57 -29.48
C ASP A 658 -5.51 -2.26 -30.38
N GLY A 659 -5.27 -1.58 -31.50
CA GLY A 659 -6.30 -1.05 -32.39
C GLY A 659 -6.94 0.28 -31.95
N ALA A 660 -6.63 0.81 -30.76
CA ALA A 660 -7.25 2.04 -30.24
C ALA A 660 -7.04 3.26 -31.15
N ARG A 661 -5.82 3.45 -31.68
CA ARG A 661 -5.50 4.56 -32.60
C ARG A 661 -6.25 4.45 -33.93
N ALA A 662 -6.37 3.25 -34.47
CA ALA A 662 -7.10 3.01 -35.71
C ALA A 662 -8.60 3.26 -35.49
N CYS A 663 -9.14 2.79 -34.37
CA CYS A 663 -10.51 3.09 -33.95
C CYS A 663 -10.73 4.59 -33.79
N GLU A 664 -9.82 5.31 -33.12
CA GLU A 664 -9.91 6.77 -32.94
C GLU A 664 -9.97 7.51 -34.28
N LYS A 665 -9.12 7.14 -35.24
CA LYS A 665 -9.12 7.72 -36.59
C LYS A 665 -10.47 7.53 -37.28
N ILE A 666 -11.07 6.34 -37.17
CA ILE A 666 -12.38 6.04 -37.77
C ILE A 666 -13.50 6.82 -37.08
N LEU A 667 -13.52 6.88 -35.75
CA LEU A 667 -14.54 7.62 -35.00
C LEU A 667 -14.45 9.14 -35.26
N LYS A 668 -13.25 9.69 -35.44
CA LYS A 668 -13.05 11.08 -35.88
C LYS A 668 -13.58 11.30 -37.30
N ALA A 669 -13.30 10.40 -38.23
CA ALA A 669 -13.81 10.47 -39.60
C ALA A 669 -15.36 10.38 -39.64
N LEU A 670 -15.97 9.52 -38.82
CA LEU A 670 -17.43 9.46 -38.68
C LEU A 670 -18.00 10.78 -38.17
N LYS A 671 -17.34 11.39 -37.18
CA LYS A 671 -17.72 12.70 -36.66
C LYS A 671 -17.65 13.79 -37.72
N GLU A 672 -16.58 13.83 -38.50
CA GLU A 672 -16.38 14.78 -39.60
C GLU A 672 -17.43 14.58 -40.72
N ASN A 673 -17.86 13.34 -40.95
CA ASN A 673 -18.92 12.99 -41.89
C ASN A 673 -20.34 13.23 -41.32
N GLY A 674 -20.47 13.81 -40.13
CA GLY A 674 -21.74 14.26 -39.56
C GLY A 674 -22.41 13.28 -38.59
N TYR A 675 -21.70 12.26 -38.08
CA TYR A 675 -22.18 11.44 -36.97
C TYR A 675 -22.00 12.19 -35.64
N ASP A 676 -23.07 12.32 -34.84
CA ASP A 676 -23.03 13.07 -33.58
C ASP A 676 -22.38 12.23 -32.46
N ILE A 677 -21.05 12.32 -32.38
CA ILE A 677 -20.24 11.66 -31.36
C ILE A 677 -19.37 12.67 -30.58
N ARG A 678 -19.42 12.56 -29.25
CA ARG A 678 -18.61 13.36 -28.34
C ARG A 678 -17.46 12.54 -27.77
N LEU A 679 -16.26 12.73 -28.30
CA LEU A 679 -15.06 12.10 -27.75
C LEU A 679 -14.67 12.76 -26.42
N ALA A 680 -14.36 11.94 -25.41
CA ALA A 680 -13.87 12.39 -24.11
C ALA A 680 -12.40 12.80 -24.19
N GLU A 681 -11.99 13.74 -23.34
CA GLU A 681 -10.59 14.10 -23.16
C GLU A 681 -10.04 13.37 -21.93
N SER A 682 -8.96 12.59 -22.11
CA SER A 682 -8.23 11.97 -20.99
C SER A 682 -7.78 13.05 -20.00
N ALA A 683 -7.69 12.67 -18.72
CA ALA A 683 -7.20 13.53 -17.65
C ALA A 683 -5.68 13.83 -17.75
N ARG A 684 -5.01 13.34 -18.80
CA ARG A 684 -3.64 13.70 -19.15
C ARG A 684 -3.52 15.15 -19.64
N ALA A 685 -2.29 15.68 -19.57
CA ALA A 685 -1.97 17.00 -20.12
C ALA A 685 -2.13 17.10 -21.65
N ASP A 686 -1.99 15.97 -22.37
CA ASP A 686 -2.13 15.89 -23.83
C ASP A 686 -3.59 15.73 -24.30
N LYS A 687 -4.55 15.51 -23.37
CA LYS A 687 -6.00 15.47 -23.61
C LYS A 687 -6.47 14.48 -24.69
N GLY A 688 -5.74 13.38 -24.91
CA GLY A 688 -6.08 12.37 -25.91
C GLY A 688 -7.39 11.61 -25.63
N VAL A 689 -7.98 10.99 -26.66
CA VAL A 689 -9.20 10.15 -26.55
C VAL A 689 -8.89 8.75 -26.00
N GLU A 690 -7.62 8.34 -26.07
CA GLU A 690 -7.08 7.13 -25.43
C GLU A 690 -7.07 7.28 -23.89
N MET A 691 -7.82 6.40 -23.23
CA MET A 691 -8.05 6.34 -21.79
C MET A 691 -7.08 5.36 -21.13
N ARG A 692 -6.45 5.78 -20.03
CA ARG A 692 -5.59 4.93 -19.19
C ARG A 692 -6.36 4.43 -17.97
N GLY A 693 -5.77 3.48 -17.22
CA GLY A 693 -6.39 2.96 -15.99
C GLY A 693 -6.94 4.04 -15.06
N ASN A 694 -6.22 5.15 -14.85
CA ASN A 694 -6.68 6.27 -14.02
C ASN A 694 -7.97 6.93 -14.55
N ASP A 695 -8.12 7.06 -15.88
CA ASP A 695 -9.33 7.63 -16.50
C ASP A 695 -10.55 6.74 -16.26
N LEU A 696 -10.34 5.41 -16.30
CA LEU A 696 -11.38 4.43 -16.00
C LEU A 696 -11.77 4.49 -14.50
N LEU A 697 -10.80 4.62 -13.59
CA LEU A 697 -11.08 4.77 -12.16
C LEU A 697 -11.84 6.06 -11.81
N MET A 698 -11.60 7.13 -12.57
CA MET A 698 -12.25 8.44 -12.39
C MET A 698 -13.59 8.59 -13.12
N GLY A 699 -13.91 7.71 -14.07
CA GLY A 699 -15.08 7.86 -14.94
C GLY A 699 -14.96 9.08 -15.86
N THR A 700 -13.78 9.30 -16.44
CA THR A 700 -13.49 10.45 -17.31
C THR A 700 -14.43 10.50 -18.53
N ALA A 701 -14.72 9.35 -19.13
CA ALA A 701 -15.74 9.19 -20.16
C ALA A 701 -17.02 8.58 -19.57
N ASP A 702 -18.15 8.76 -20.25
CA ASP A 702 -19.39 8.04 -19.93
C ASP A 702 -19.30 6.60 -20.48
N VAL A 703 -18.80 6.44 -21.69
CA VAL A 703 -18.59 5.16 -22.38
C VAL A 703 -17.09 4.94 -22.61
N VAL A 704 -16.55 3.80 -22.20
CA VAL A 704 -15.18 3.39 -22.49
C VAL A 704 -15.18 2.15 -23.38
N VAL A 705 -14.61 2.28 -24.57
CA VAL A 705 -14.55 1.25 -25.60
C VAL A 705 -13.33 0.36 -25.38
N MET A 706 -13.51 -0.96 -25.44
CA MET A 706 -12.43 -1.94 -25.31
C MET A 706 -12.77 -3.26 -26.02
N ASP A 707 -11.85 -4.22 -26.01
CA ASP A 707 -12.11 -5.59 -26.42
C ASP A 707 -12.79 -6.40 -25.30
N SER A 708 -13.42 -7.51 -25.66
CA SER A 708 -14.21 -8.33 -24.73
C SER A 708 -13.39 -8.92 -23.58
N LEU A 709 -12.11 -9.28 -23.81
CA LEU A 709 -11.28 -9.87 -22.77
C LEU A 709 -10.94 -8.82 -21.71
N THR A 710 -10.50 -7.64 -22.17
CA THR A 710 -10.22 -6.50 -21.30
C THR A 710 -11.48 -6.09 -20.54
N GLY A 711 -12.61 -5.94 -21.22
CA GLY A 711 -13.85 -5.54 -20.57
C GLY A 711 -14.38 -6.53 -19.54
N ASN A 712 -14.26 -7.84 -19.79
CA ASN A 712 -14.61 -8.86 -18.79
C ASN A 712 -13.79 -8.68 -17.50
N LEU A 713 -12.48 -8.48 -17.64
CA LEU A 713 -11.58 -8.28 -16.50
C LEU A 713 -11.91 -6.98 -15.76
N MET A 714 -12.19 -5.90 -16.49
CA MET A 714 -12.59 -4.62 -15.89
C MET A 714 -13.91 -4.72 -15.13
N MET A 715 -14.91 -5.44 -15.66
CA MET A 715 -16.17 -5.67 -14.96
C MET A 715 -15.92 -6.32 -13.59
N LYS A 716 -15.13 -7.39 -13.55
CA LYS A 716 -14.77 -8.05 -12.28
C LYS A 716 -14.08 -7.08 -11.32
N MET A 717 -13.03 -6.40 -11.79
CA MET A 717 -12.26 -5.47 -10.97
C MET A 717 -13.12 -4.36 -10.35
N PHE A 718 -14.02 -3.75 -11.14
CA PHE A 718 -14.88 -2.69 -10.64
C PHE A 718 -15.96 -3.22 -9.71
N SER A 719 -16.59 -4.33 -10.07
CA SER A 719 -17.75 -4.84 -9.35
C SER A 719 -17.39 -5.56 -8.04
N SER A 720 -16.16 -6.09 -7.93
CA SER A 720 -15.65 -6.73 -6.70
C SER A 720 -14.55 -5.92 -6.00
N TYR A 721 -14.41 -4.62 -6.31
CA TYR A 721 -13.32 -3.78 -5.80
C TYR A 721 -13.19 -3.79 -4.27
N THR A 722 -14.31 -3.88 -3.55
CA THR A 722 -14.36 -3.85 -2.07
C THR A 722 -14.43 -5.23 -1.42
N THR A 723 -14.44 -6.31 -2.19
CA THR A 723 -14.77 -7.67 -1.70
C THR A 723 -13.68 -8.70 -1.98
N GLY A 724 -12.56 -8.29 -2.57
CA GLY A 724 -11.42 -9.19 -2.83
C GLY A 724 -11.64 -10.20 -3.96
N GLY A 725 -12.65 -10.02 -4.81
CA GLY A 725 -12.81 -10.78 -6.07
C GLY A 725 -13.85 -11.90 -6.08
N GLN A 726 -14.30 -12.37 -4.92
CA GLN A 726 -15.21 -13.53 -4.82
C GLN A 726 -16.71 -13.16 -4.82
N TYR A 727 -17.05 -11.90 -4.55
CA TYR A 727 -18.44 -11.41 -4.52
C TYR A 727 -18.53 -10.06 -5.22
N GLU A 728 -19.22 -9.95 -6.35
CA GLU A 728 -19.42 -8.65 -7.00
C GLU A 728 -20.52 -7.89 -6.24
N ALA A 729 -20.14 -6.82 -5.52
CA ALA A 729 -21.03 -6.04 -4.63
C ALA A 729 -21.52 -4.71 -5.23
N SER A 730 -20.99 -4.27 -6.37
CA SER A 730 -21.32 -2.96 -6.96
C SER A 730 -21.43 -2.99 -8.49
N GLY A 731 -22.40 -2.29 -9.06
CA GLY A 731 -22.60 -2.18 -10.50
C GLY A 731 -23.92 -2.82 -10.98
N TYR A 732 -24.04 -3.00 -12.30
CA TYR A 732 -25.28 -3.36 -12.98
C TYR A 732 -25.11 -4.54 -13.95
N GLY A 733 -24.11 -5.39 -13.69
CA GLY A 733 -23.78 -6.55 -14.52
C GLY A 733 -23.03 -6.20 -15.81
N TYR A 734 -22.73 -7.24 -16.57
CA TYR A 734 -21.98 -7.23 -17.82
C TYR A 734 -22.80 -6.64 -18.98
N GLY A 735 -24.11 -6.43 -18.75
CA GLY A 735 -24.97 -5.56 -19.55
C GLY A 735 -25.66 -6.25 -20.72
N PRO A 736 -26.42 -5.48 -21.54
CA PRO A 736 -27.21 -6.01 -22.64
C PRO A 736 -26.34 -6.39 -23.82
N GLY A 737 -26.70 -7.46 -24.53
CA GLY A 737 -26.21 -7.67 -25.89
C GLY A 737 -26.81 -6.66 -26.86
N ILE A 738 -25.97 -5.84 -27.49
CA ILE A 738 -26.36 -4.84 -28.49
C ILE A 738 -25.65 -5.18 -29.79
N GLY A 739 -26.42 -5.24 -30.88
CA GLY A 739 -25.92 -5.47 -32.23
C GLY A 739 -26.92 -4.93 -33.25
N GLU A 740 -26.46 -4.81 -34.49
CA GLU A 740 -27.33 -4.41 -35.59
C GLU A 740 -28.33 -5.54 -35.89
N ASP A 741 -29.59 -5.18 -36.08
CA ASP A 741 -30.71 -6.12 -36.32
C ASP A 741 -30.94 -7.18 -35.22
N TYR A 742 -30.34 -7.00 -34.03
CA TYR A 742 -30.58 -7.86 -32.88
C TYR A 742 -31.82 -7.40 -32.11
N ASP A 743 -32.78 -8.30 -31.93
CA ASP A 743 -34.12 -7.98 -31.45
C ASP A 743 -34.37 -8.33 -29.98
N LYS A 744 -33.46 -9.05 -29.31
CA LYS A 744 -33.63 -9.44 -27.90
C LYS A 744 -32.86 -8.54 -26.95
N LEU A 745 -33.44 -8.26 -25.78
CA LEU A 745 -32.74 -7.58 -24.68
C LEU A 745 -32.33 -8.60 -23.62
N VAL A 746 -31.10 -9.12 -23.72
CA VAL A 746 -30.56 -10.12 -22.78
C VAL A 746 -29.37 -9.53 -22.05
N MET A 747 -29.47 -9.46 -20.72
CA MET A 747 -28.46 -8.96 -19.79
C MET A 747 -27.61 -10.11 -19.26
N ILE A 748 -26.30 -9.90 -19.19
CA ILE A 748 -25.37 -10.87 -18.58
C ILE A 748 -24.98 -10.45 -17.16
N VAL A 749 -25.01 -11.41 -16.25
CA VAL A 749 -24.40 -11.34 -14.91
C VAL A 749 -23.37 -12.47 -14.75
N SER A 750 -22.47 -12.36 -13.79
CA SER A 750 -21.53 -13.44 -13.45
C SER A 750 -22.17 -14.36 -12.42
N ARG A 751 -21.66 -15.60 -12.29
CA ARG A 751 -22.02 -16.48 -11.16
C ARG A 751 -21.59 -15.91 -9.81
N ALA A 752 -20.55 -15.06 -9.82
CA ALA A 752 -20.07 -14.33 -8.65
C ALA A 752 -20.86 -13.03 -8.39
N SER A 753 -21.85 -12.69 -9.23
CA SER A 753 -22.68 -11.50 -9.04
C SER A 753 -23.56 -11.64 -7.80
N GLY A 754 -23.31 -10.78 -6.81
CA GLY A 754 -24.13 -10.70 -5.61
C GLY A 754 -25.46 -10.00 -5.83
N ALA A 755 -26.34 -10.07 -4.83
CA ALA A 755 -27.68 -9.48 -4.85
C ALA A 755 -27.74 -8.03 -5.38
N PRO A 756 -26.83 -7.11 -4.98
CA PRO A 756 -26.87 -5.73 -5.47
C PRO A 756 -26.61 -5.62 -6.97
N VAL A 757 -25.74 -6.46 -7.53
CA VAL A 757 -25.37 -6.44 -8.95
C VAL A 757 -26.44 -7.08 -9.81
N VAL A 758 -27.04 -8.18 -9.35
CA VAL A 758 -28.17 -8.83 -10.03
C VAL A 758 -29.38 -7.90 -10.07
N ALA A 759 -29.73 -7.27 -8.95
CA ALA A 759 -30.79 -6.26 -8.90
C ALA A 759 -30.46 -5.04 -9.77
N GLY A 760 -29.19 -4.61 -9.80
CA GLY A 760 -28.71 -3.57 -10.71
C GLY A 760 -28.88 -3.95 -12.18
N ALA A 761 -28.59 -5.18 -12.58
CA ALA A 761 -28.81 -5.64 -13.95
C ALA A 761 -30.29 -5.58 -14.37
N MET A 762 -31.20 -5.95 -13.45
CA MET A 762 -32.65 -5.83 -13.67
C MET A 762 -33.10 -4.37 -13.80
N GLU A 763 -32.56 -3.48 -12.96
CA GLU A 763 -32.81 -2.03 -13.05
C GLU A 763 -32.29 -1.44 -14.36
N TYR A 764 -31.13 -1.90 -14.80
CA TYR A 764 -30.56 -1.47 -16.07
C TYR A 764 -31.42 -1.94 -17.25
N ALA A 765 -31.89 -3.19 -17.23
CA ALA A 765 -32.85 -3.70 -18.23
C ALA A 765 -34.14 -2.87 -18.27
N ALA A 766 -34.73 -2.58 -17.11
CA ALA A 766 -35.94 -1.77 -17.01
C ALA A 766 -35.73 -0.35 -17.57
N SER A 767 -34.56 0.24 -17.32
CA SER A 767 -34.20 1.56 -17.83
C SER A 767 -34.09 1.56 -19.36
N LEU A 768 -33.49 0.53 -19.94
CA LEU A 768 -33.39 0.36 -21.40
C LEU A 768 -34.75 0.14 -22.08
N ILE A 769 -35.66 -0.61 -21.42
CA ILE A 769 -37.04 -0.77 -21.88
C ILE A 769 -37.75 0.58 -21.90
N ALA A 770 -37.68 1.34 -20.80
CA ALA A 770 -38.30 2.64 -20.68
C ALA A 770 -37.74 3.67 -21.68
N GLY A 771 -36.45 3.56 -22.00
CA GLY A 771 -35.76 4.43 -22.95
C GLY A 771 -35.93 4.08 -24.43
N GLY A 772 -36.66 3.01 -24.78
CA GLY A 772 -36.86 2.62 -26.18
C GLY A 772 -35.55 2.20 -26.86
N TRP A 773 -34.83 1.25 -26.27
CA TRP A 773 -33.50 0.85 -26.75
C TRP A 773 -33.48 0.42 -28.22
N ARG A 774 -34.57 -0.15 -28.76
CA ARG A 774 -34.67 -0.59 -30.16
C ARG A 774 -34.70 0.60 -31.11
N GLU A 775 -35.52 1.60 -30.79
CA GLU A 775 -35.64 2.83 -31.56
C GLU A 775 -34.32 3.62 -31.54
N VAL A 776 -33.68 3.69 -30.38
CA VAL A 776 -32.35 4.30 -30.22
C VAL A 776 -31.32 3.54 -31.05
N ALA A 777 -31.28 2.21 -30.98
CA ALA A 777 -30.34 1.39 -31.75
C ALA A 777 -30.50 1.60 -33.26
N ALA A 778 -31.73 1.53 -33.77
CA ALA A 778 -32.03 1.74 -35.19
C ALA A 778 -31.61 3.15 -35.66
N ALA A 779 -31.89 4.18 -34.84
CA ALA A 779 -31.51 5.56 -35.16
C ALA A 779 -29.99 5.76 -35.20
N GLU A 780 -29.25 5.21 -34.22
CA GLU A 780 -27.79 5.34 -34.15
C GLU A 780 -27.08 4.61 -35.29
N TYR A 781 -27.49 3.37 -35.62
CA TYR A 781 -26.92 2.64 -36.75
C TYR A 781 -27.23 3.33 -38.09
N ALA A 782 -28.45 3.84 -38.27
CA ALA A 782 -28.81 4.61 -39.47
C ALA A 782 -27.98 5.89 -39.60
N ALA A 783 -27.75 6.60 -38.50
CA ALA A 783 -26.91 7.79 -38.46
C ALA A 783 -25.43 7.48 -38.77
N ALA A 784 -24.89 6.41 -38.19
CA ALA A 784 -23.51 5.98 -38.44
C ALA A 784 -23.30 5.54 -39.91
N ARG A 785 -24.25 4.79 -40.49
CA ARG A 785 -24.21 4.41 -41.92
C ARG A 785 -24.30 5.62 -42.84
N LYS A 786 -25.17 6.59 -42.53
CA LYS A 786 -25.25 7.86 -43.28
C LYS A 786 -23.93 8.63 -43.27
N ALA A 787 -23.16 8.53 -42.18
CA ALA A 787 -21.82 9.09 -42.06
C ALA A 787 -20.71 8.21 -42.68
N GLY A 788 -21.06 7.11 -43.36
CA GLY A 788 -20.12 6.29 -44.13
C GLY A 788 -19.43 5.17 -43.36
N LEU A 789 -20.02 4.67 -42.25
CA LEU A 789 -19.48 3.58 -41.44
C LEU A 789 -18.94 2.41 -42.28
N ASP A 790 -19.75 1.83 -43.15
CA ASP A 790 -19.37 0.65 -43.95
C ASP A 790 -18.15 0.92 -44.85
N THR A 791 -18.08 2.14 -45.41
CA THR A 791 -16.96 2.55 -46.27
C THR A 791 -15.68 2.77 -45.48
N LEU A 792 -15.77 3.34 -44.27
CA LEU A 792 -14.62 3.58 -43.41
C LEU A 792 -14.04 2.28 -42.82
N LEU A 793 -14.91 1.32 -42.50
CA LEU A 793 -14.50 -0.01 -42.05
C LEU A 793 -13.83 -0.80 -43.20
N ALA A 794 -14.44 -0.83 -44.38
CA ALA A 794 -13.88 -1.54 -45.54
C ALA A 794 -12.49 -1.02 -45.96
N LYS A 795 -12.22 0.29 -45.82
CA LYS A 795 -10.92 0.90 -46.11
C LYS A 795 -9.81 0.50 -45.12
N ASN A 796 -10.17 0.11 -43.91
CA ASN A 796 -9.23 -0.29 -42.85
C ASN A 796 -9.15 -1.81 -42.67
N ALA A 797 -9.79 -2.60 -43.55
CA ALA A 797 -9.70 -4.05 -43.50
C ALA A 797 -8.24 -4.50 -43.80
N PRO A 798 -7.70 -5.46 -43.05
CA PRO A 798 -6.34 -5.94 -43.26
C PRO A 798 -6.17 -6.56 -44.66
N ALA A 799 -5.07 -6.25 -45.34
CA ALA A 799 -4.68 -6.94 -46.56
C ALA A 799 -4.41 -8.41 -46.22
N LYS A 800 -4.97 -9.35 -47.00
CA LYS A 800 -4.69 -10.79 -46.85
C LYS A 800 -3.17 -11.01 -46.88
N GLN A 801 -2.59 -11.45 -45.76
CA GLN A 801 -1.21 -11.93 -45.72
C GLN A 801 -1.11 -13.28 -46.44
N GLU A 802 -0.35 -13.33 -47.53
CA GLU A 802 0.27 -14.56 -48.01
C GLU A 802 1.45 -14.91 -47.10
N GLU A 803 1.52 -16.15 -46.63
CA GLU A 803 2.67 -16.68 -45.90
C GLU A 803 3.94 -16.62 -46.78
N ALA A 804 4.91 -15.78 -46.41
CA ALA A 804 6.21 -15.69 -47.07
C ALA A 804 7.32 -16.22 -46.14
N GLY A 805 8.02 -17.28 -46.59
CA GLY A 805 8.95 -18.11 -45.81
C GLY A 805 10.09 -17.42 -45.05
N GLU A 806 10.59 -18.15 -44.05
CA GLU A 806 11.66 -17.78 -43.11
C GLU A 806 13.00 -17.47 -43.80
N ALA A 807 13.60 -16.33 -43.45
CA ALA A 807 14.93 -15.94 -43.91
C ALA A 807 16.00 -16.34 -42.89
N ALA A 808 17.11 -16.92 -43.36
CA ALA A 808 18.22 -17.32 -42.51
C ALA A 808 18.98 -16.09 -41.95
N CYS A 809 19.29 -16.12 -40.66
CA CYS A 809 20.02 -15.05 -39.97
C CYS A 809 21.47 -14.90 -40.50
N PRO A 810 21.92 -13.70 -40.92
CA PRO A 810 23.30 -13.44 -41.36
C PRO A 810 24.33 -13.64 -40.24
N PRO A 811 25.64 -13.75 -40.55
CA PRO A 811 26.70 -13.81 -39.54
C PRO A 811 26.64 -12.63 -38.56
N LYS A 812 26.80 -12.93 -37.27
CA LYS A 812 26.67 -11.94 -36.18
C LYS A 812 27.67 -10.79 -36.32
N GLU A 813 27.16 -9.56 -36.30
CA GLU A 813 27.93 -8.32 -36.26
C GLU A 813 27.73 -7.58 -34.92
N VAL A 814 28.65 -6.69 -34.56
CA VAL A 814 28.48 -5.82 -33.37
C VAL A 814 27.48 -4.72 -33.71
N VAL A 815 26.35 -4.71 -32.98
CA VAL A 815 25.28 -3.71 -33.17
C VAL A 815 25.61 -2.43 -32.39
N THR A 816 25.97 -1.35 -33.10
CA THR A 816 26.35 -0.06 -32.50
C THR A 816 25.40 1.08 -32.88
N ALA A 817 24.44 0.82 -33.76
CA ALA A 817 23.45 1.77 -34.23
C ALA A 817 22.03 1.21 -34.07
N ALA A 818 21.04 2.08 -33.99
CA ALA A 818 19.64 1.68 -33.83
C ALA A 818 18.70 2.59 -34.64
N ILE A 819 17.65 2.00 -35.19
CA ILE A 819 16.56 2.69 -35.87
C ILE A 819 15.33 2.62 -34.97
N PRO A 820 14.87 3.76 -34.40
CA PRO A 820 13.65 3.83 -33.60
C PRO A 820 12.41 4.01 -34.48
N GLY A 821 11.23 3.77 -33.90
CA GLY A 821 9.95 4.08 -34.54
C GLY A 821 9.30 2.90 -35.27
N ILE A 822 9.76 1.68 -35.02
CA ILE A 822 9.16 0.43 -35.52
C ILE A 822 8.14 -0.06 -34.49
N GLU A 823 6.97 -0.51 -34.94
CA GLU A 823 5.95 -1.05 -34.04
C GLU A 823 6.42 -2.35 -33.37
N VAL A 824 6.01 -2.58 -32.12
CA VAL A 824 6.42 -3.77 -31.34
C VAL A 824 6.07 -5.07 -32.09
N MET A 825 4.94 -5.09 -32.78
CA MET A 825 4.45 -6.26 -33.51
C MET A 825 5.19 -6.51 -34.83
N ASP A 826 5.76 -5.45 -35.42
CA ASP A 826 6.54 -5.51 -36.65
C ASP A 826 8.03 -5.72 -36.41
N LEU A 827 8.45 -5.78 -35.14
CA LEU A 827 9.86 -5.75 -34.76
C LEU A 827 10.63 -6.96 -35.31
N ASP A 828 10.04 -8.15 -35.19
CA ASP A 828 10.66 -9.38 -35.67
C ASP A 828 10.61 -9.47 -37.20
N ASP A 829 9.55 -8.95 -37.82
CA ASP A 829 9.43 -8.92 -39.27
C ASP A 829 10.35 -7.88 -39.92
N ALA A 830 10.56 -6.73 -39.27
CA ALA A 830 11.55 -5.73 -39.65
C ALA A 830 12.97 -6.29 -39.56
N VAL A 831 13.29 -7.04 -38.48
CA VAL A 831 14.58 -7.76 -38.36
C VAL A 831 14.72 -8.79 -39.48
N ARG A 832 13.68 -9.57 -39.77
CA ARG A 832 13.69 -10.57 -40.86
C ARG A 832 13.81 -9.94 -42.24
N ALA A 833 13.23 -8.77 -42.47
CA ALA A 833 13.37 -8.02 -43.72
C ALA A 833 14.83 -7.62 -43.96
N LEU A 834 15.56 -7.25 -42.90
CA LEU A 834 16.99 -6.97 -42.97
C LEU A 834 17.82 -8.24 -43.20
N TRP A 835 17.44 -9.36 -42.58
CA TRP A 835 18.10 -10.65 -42.80
C TRP A 835 17.98 -11.14 -44.25
N LYS A 836 16.82 -10.93 -44.89
CA LYS A 836 16.62 -11.25 -46.33
C LYS A 836 17.60 -10.50 -47.24
N GLU A 837 18.05 -9.32 -46.83
CA GLU A 837 19.00 -8.47 -47.56
C GLU A 837 20.45 -8.66 -47.08
N GLY A 838 20.71 -9.67 -46.26
CA GLY A 838 22.04 -10.05 -45.76
C GLY A 838 22.59 -9.13 -44.66
N ILE A 839 21.75 -8.33 -44.01
CA ILE A 839 22.16 -7.41 -42.93
C ILE A 839 21.87 -8.05 -41.58
N TYR A 840 22.90 -8.20 -40.73
CA TYR A 840 22.69 -8.63 -39.35
C TYR A 840 21.99 -7.52 -38.55
N ALA A 841 20.86 -7.88 -37.94
CA ALA A 841 20.08 -6.99 -37.10
C ALA A 841 19.48 -7.77 -35.91
N GLU A 842 19.31 -7.07 -34.79
CA GLU A 842 18.71 -7.58 -33.54
C GLU A 842 17.55 -6.67 -33.13
N SER A 843 16.49 -7.23 -32.55
CA SER A 843 15.41 -6.46 -31.93
C SER A 843 15.81 -5.96 -30.54
N GLY A 844 15.38 -4.75 -30.17
CA GLY A 844 15.70 -4.15 -28.87
C GLY A 844 14.66 -3.14 -28.40
N MET A 845 14.83 -2.66 -27.17
CA MET A 845 13.96 -1.64 -26.56
C MET A 845 14.79 -0.40 -26.18
N GLY A 846 14.45 0.74 -26.79
CA GLY A 846 15.04 2.04 -26.47
C GLY A 846 14.17 2.85 -25.50
N CYS A 847 14.70 3.98 -25.02
CA CYS A 847 14.00 4.86 -24.06
C CYS A 847 12.68 5.47 -24.59
N THR A 848 12.41 5.38 -25.89
CA THR A 848 11.24 5.96 -26.57
C THR A 848 10.36 4.92 -27.29
N GLY A 849 10.68 3.63 -27.19
CA GLY A 849 9.93 2.55 -27.86
C GLY A 849 10.84 1.46 -28.46
N PRO A 850 10.26 0.52 -29.23
CA PRO A 850 11.01 -0.54 -29.90
C PRO A 850 12.01 0.02 -30.91
N ILE A 851 13.15 -0.66 -31.00
CA ILE A 851 14.25 -0.31 -31.90
C ILE A 851 14.75 -1.57 -32.61
N VAL A 852 15.20 -1.41 -33.85
CA VAL A 852 16.01 -2.44 -34.54
C VAL A 852 17.45 -1.98 -34.50
N GLN A 853 18.35 -2.86 -34.06
CA GLN A 853 19.78 -2.59 -33.87
C GLN A 853 20.61 -3.25 -34.97
N MET A 854 21.64 -2.57 -35.45
CA MET A 854 22.54 -3.05 -36.51
C MET A 854 23.94 -2.42 -36.36
N SER A 855 24.90 -2.85 -37.17
CA SER A 855 26.22 -2.18 -37.23
C SER A 855 26.10 -0.78 -37.84
N GLN A 856 26.96 0.15 -37.41
CA GLN A 856 26.95 1.54 -37.90
C GLN A 856 27.07 1.62 -39.43
N ALA A 857 27.83 0.70 -40.06
CA ALA A 857 28.02 0.65 -41.50
C ALA A 857 26.73 0.32 -42.28
N ASN A 858 25.78 -0.37 -41.65
CA ASN A 858 24.54 -0.83 -42.27
C ASN A 858 23.35 0.11 -42.02
N LEU A 859 23.50 1.16 -41.21
CA LEU A 859 22.40 2.03 -40.77
C LEU A 859 21.63 2.68 -41.94
N GLU A 860 22.32 3.31 -42.89
CA GLU A 860 21.67 3.98 -44.03
C GLU A 860 20.94 2.99 -44.95
N LYS A 861 21.56 1.83 -45.20
CA LYS A 861 20.98 0.78 -46.05
C LYS A 861 19.76 0.15 -45.39
N ALA A 862 19.85 -0.14 -44.09
CA ALA A 862 18.76 -0.71 -43.30
C ALA A 862 17.57 0.26 -43.19
N ALA A 863 17.81 1.55 -42.96
CA ALA A 863 16.75 2.55 -42.98
C ALA A 863 16.04 2.61 -44.33
N GLY A 864 16.78 2.55 -45.44
CA GLY A 864 16.20 2.48 -46.78
C GLY A 864 15.32 1.25 -47.02
N ILE A 865 15.74 0.07 -46.54
CA ILE A 865 14.98 -1.18 -46.66
C ILE A 865 13.70 -1.12 -45.83
N LEU A 866 13.80 -0.71 -44.57
CA LEU A 866 12.67 -0.63 -43.65
C LEU A 866 11.64 0.42 -44.09
N LYS A 867 12.10 1.55 -44.64
CA LYS A 867 11.22 2.57 -45.22
C LYS A 867 10.47 2.05 -46.45
N LYS A 868 11.16 1.31 -47.32
CA LYS A 868 10.52 0.68 -48.49
C LYS A 868 9.52 -0.42 -48.10
N ALA A 869 9.76 -1.10 -46.99
CA ALA A 869 8.89 -2.13 -46.45
C ALA A 869 7.71 -1.56 -45.61
N GLY A 870 7.68 -0.24 -45.36
CA GLY A 870 6.60 0.43 -44.65
C GLY A 870 6.70 0.38 -43.12
N TYR A 871 7.84 -0.05 -42.57
CA TYR A 871 8.05 -0.14 -41.11
C TYR A 871 8.46 1.18 -40.47
N ILE A 872 8.97 2.14 -41.26
CA ILE A 872 9.36 3.49 -40.83
C ILE A 872 9.05 4.50 -41.94
N ASP A 873 8.82 5.77 -41.58
CA ASP A 873 8.40 6.84 -42.49
C ASP A 873 9.48 7.42 -43.42
#